data_AF-A0A933H7T2-F1
#
_entry.id   AF-A0A933H7T2-F1
#
_cell.length_a   1.000
_cell.length_b   1.000
_cell.length_c   1.000
_cell.angle_alpha   90.00
_cell.angle_beta   90.00
_cell.angle_gamma   90.00
#
_symmetry.space_group_name_H-M   'P 1'
#
loop_
_entity.id
_entity.type
_entity.pdbx_description
1 polymer ?
#
loop_
_entity_poly.entity_id
_entity_poly.type
_entity_poly.pdbx_seq_one_letter_code
_entity_poly.pdbx_strand_id
1 'polypeptide(L)'
;MFASVIKLNLNAGVIHHDMKIKFDFSGNSVEVIDSFTIPDKTPGFSFYLHKGLNPVPAADGVSIEPLKDAEKTEKIFEYYYIEVKPGAKTAKIKYSGKIFHPFEEQAQEYARSFSETPGMVSEQGCYLSGSSGFYPRMAKELVTFRIEAELPKDYGIVTQGERISDAAQGNSRRTVWSEKNPQDDIALSCGKFKEYSEKKDPSFHVFLRNPDDSLAKKYLKTTKQYVEMYSKLLGPYPYKKFALVENFWETGYGIPSFTLLGPKVIRLPFILHSSYPHEILHNWWGNGAFVDYEKGNWCEGLTAYLADYLISEQRGKGRDYRMAVLQKYSDYVSISKDFPIIEFRSRHSSASEAVGYGKTMMFYHMLRQKFGDKKFIDALRHFYLKNKFRRAVFEDLKNSFEKTTDDNLDYFFDQWLAKTGAPELELKHPIIEKSDDKYLLKFEIGQKQDYLYDLDIPVVIHFENESHAFRTFINTNQKSESFEMEFSSKPLILELDPEFDVFRKLHPLETPSTLSKLLGAQKPLILLPSESPEMKFYEEFALNWSKDKENPPEIKKDNEISRLPRDKSIWLLGKENKFSAEALKNLEKYGIKFNKNQTLIDNQGFDNTHSFIFSDFNPANPEHGLGIIIPASADALKPLSTKLPHYGKYTCLVFDSRMNSIKTSRREITDSPLSFKFAQDSLKQTYPERNALGRLESEFSAKNIKKHIEFLAGSRLKGRGIGTPEIDKAADYIAKNFSSYGLKPFDSKNFFHIWTENFGNKTHKLKNVIAMLKGTDPKLSDEYIVIGAHYDHAGTGNGKIYFGADDNASGVSLLMELALYFSKNRAKRSLIFAAFTAEEHGEIGSKHFVNALTNEQISKINAMLNLDTIGRLQNKKILILNAASSKSWIHVFRGASLATGIETEIVQQDMDSSDQTSFIEKGVPAVQIFSGAHADYHKPTDTVDKIDINGIVKTGELIKEVIEYLAGGSDFIARTEGFSNRVEKTKTERKAGAGFIPDFTYTGKGVKIAELSENSTLSETGVKPGDVIVKIDGKEISGLKDYSEELKKRKPQDKVNLAIISGGEEKTITIELIEK
;
A
#
# COMPACT_ATOMS: atom_id res chain seq x y z
N MET A 1 21.87 19.40 -45.54
CA MET A 1 23.24 19.16 -46.02
C MET A 1 24.23 19.56 -44.92
N PHE A 2 24.26 18.81 -43.81
CA PHE A 2 25.27 18.82 -42.72
C PHE A 2 25.04 17.50 -41.97
N ALA A 3 25.67 16.43 -42.45
CA ALA A 3 25.46 15.06 -41.96
C ALA A 3 26.69 14.15 -42.19
N SER A 4 27.88 14.71 -42.43
CA SER A 4 28.95 13.95 -43.09
C SER A 4 30.29 13.83 -42.36
N VAL A 5 30.42 14.12 -41.05
CA VAL A 5 31.72 13.93 -40.35
C VAL A 5 31.67 13.18 -39.01
N ILE A 6 30.52 12.69 -38.54
CA ILE A 6 30.45 11.75 -37.39
C ILE A 6 29.72 10.48 -37.81
N LYS A 7 30.33 9.70 -38.69
CA LYS A 7 29.95 8.31 -38.98
C LYS A 7 31.21 7.48 -39.18
N LEU A 8 31.90 7.19 -38.09
CA LEU A 8 32.53 5.88 -37.95
C LEU A 8 31.47 4.99 -37.31
N ASN A 9 30.79 4.19 -38.15
CA ASN A 9 29.99 3.07 -37.68
C ASN A 9 30.95 2.06 -37.04
N LEU A 10 31.20 2.22 -35.74
CA LEU A 10 31.66 1.11 -34.91
C LEU A 10 30.46 0.17 -34.74
N ASN A 11 30.65 -1.13 -34.98
CA ASN A 11 29.65 -2.12 -34.58
C ASN A 11 29.49 -2.05 -33.06
N ALA A 12 28.26 -2.22 -32.55
CA ALA A 12 27.99 -2.21 -31.11
C ALA A 12 28.76 -3.34 -30.39
N GLY A 13 29.95 -3.01 -29.90
CA GLY A 13 30.83 -3.88 -29.13
C GLY A 13 30.64 -3.72 -27.62
N VAL A 14 31.26 -4.61 -26.86
CA VAL A 14 31.36 -4.51 -25.40
C VAL A 14 32.77 -4.09 -25.05
N ILE A 15 32.93 -2.95 -24.38
CA ILE A 15 34.24 -2.46 -23.92
C ILE A 15 34.51 -2.96 -22.51
N HIS A 16 35.66 -3.58 -22.30
CA HIS A 16 36.11 -3.93 -20.97
C HIS A 16 37.00 -2.82 -20.41
N HIS A 17 36.74 -2.38 -19.18
CA HIS A 17 37.59 -1.46 -18.42
C HIS A 17 38.23 -2.15 -17.22
N ASP A 18 39.56 -2.08 -17.07
CA ASP A 18 40.28 -2.47 -15.85
C ASP A 18 40.87 -1.22 -15.20
N MET A 19 40.13 -0.70 -14.22
CA MET A 19 40.38 0.59 -13.58
C MET A 19 41.03 0.43 -12.22
N LYS A 20 42.07 1.21 -11.97
CA LYS A 20 42.59 1.50 -10.62
C LYS A 20 42.23 2.92 -10.25
N ILE A 21 41.44 3.07 -9.19
CA ILE A 21 40.86 4.36 -8.78
C ILE A 21 41.42 4.76 -7.42
N LYS A 22 41.87 6.01 -7.31
CA LYS A 22 42.26 6.65 -6.06
C LYS A 22 41.45 7.92 -5.85
N PHE A 23 40.87 8.06 -4.66
CA PHE A 23 40.04 9.21 -4.30
C PHE A 23 40.80 10.16 -3.37
N ASP A 24 40.69 11.46 -3.64
CA ASP A 24 40.99 12.54 -2.70
C ASP A 24 39.69 13.27 -2.36
N PHE A 25 39.07 12.81 -1.27
CA PHE A 25 37.79 13.34 -0.77
C PHE A 25 37.89 14.77 -0.27
N SER A 26 39.04 15.21 0.23
CA SER A 26 39.27 16.59 0.69
C SER A 26 39.48 17.56 -0.47
N GLY A 27 40.15 17.13 -1.54
CA GLY A 27 40.37 17.91 -2.76
C GLY A 27 39.25 17.80 -3.79
N ASN A 28 38.18 17.05 -3.50
CA ASN A 28 37.08 16.71 -4.40
C ASN A 28 37.55 16.13 -5.75
N SER A 29 38.60 15.31 -5.72
CA SER A 29 39.27 14.84 -6.92
C SER A 29 39.41 13.32 -6.97
N VAL A 30 39.54 12.81 -8.19
CA VAL A 30 39.75 11.39 -8.48
C VAL A 30 40.93 11.24 -9.43
N GLU A 31 41.72 10.20 -9.23
CA GLU A 31 42.74 9.74 -10.16
C GLU A 31 42.40 8.31 -10.59
N VAL A 32 42.43 8.06 -11.90
CA VAL A 32 42.17 6.74 -12.47
C VAL A 32 43.27 6.36 -13.45
N ILE A 33 43.72 5.11 -13.34
CA ILE A 33 44.50 4.44 -14.38
C ILE A 33 43.59 3.38 -14.98
N ASP A 34 43.25 3.53 -16.26
CA ASP A 34 42.31 2.65 -16.96
C ASP A 34 43.02 1.93 -18.10
N SER A 35 42.84 0.62 -18.16
CA SER A 35 43.20 -0.22 -19.31
C SER A 35 41.91 -0.75 -19.93
N PHE A 36 41.58 -0.29 -21.13
CA PHE A 36 40.32 -0.65 -21.77
C PHE A 36 40.50 -1.21 -23.17
N THR A 37 39.56 -2.05 -23.61
CA THR A 37 39.61 -2.71 -24.94
C THR A 37 39.36 -1.72 -26.07
N ILE A 38 40.05 -1.91 -27.20
CA ILE A 38 39.91 -1.04 -28.38
C ILE A 38 38.69 -1.48 -29.22
N PRO A 39 37.74 -0.58 -29.56
CA PRO A 39 36.64 -0.87 -30.48
C PRO A 39 37.14 -1.26 -31.88
N ASP A 40 36.56 -2.31 -32.49
CA ASP A 40 36.78 -2.75 -33.88
C ASP A 40 38.24 -2.85 -34.40
N LYS A 41 39.23 -2.92 -33.50
CA LYS A 41 40.68 -2.92 -33.82
C LYS A 41 41.11 -1.74 -34.71
N THR A 42 40.41 -0.61 -34.66
CA THR A 42 40.81 0.59 -35.42
C THR A 42 42.04 1.24 -34.78
N PRO A 43 42.92 1.89 -35.58
CA PRO A 43 44.11 2.57 -35.05
C PRO A 43 43.77 3.86 -34.28
N GLY A 44 42.51 4.31 -34.30
CA GLY A 44 42.03 5.41 -33.45
C GLY A 44 40.51 5.51 -33.39
N PHE A 45 40.01 6.16 -32.34
CA PHE A 45 38.58 6.38 -32.07
C PHE A 45 38.36 7.57 -31.13
N SER A 46 37.12 8.03 -31.02
CA SER A 46 36.74 9.13 -30.12
C SER A 46 36.12 8.62 -28.82
N PHE A 47 36.43 9.29 -27.72
CA PHE A 47 35.79 9.07 -26.43
C PHE A 47 35.54 10.41 -25.73
N TYR A 48 34.74 10.41 -24.66
CA TYR A 48 34.54 11.59 -23.82
C TYR A 48 34.77 11.30 -22.34
N LEU A 49 35.16 12.34 -21.62
CA LEU A 49 35.35 12.38 -20.17
C LEU A 49 34.72 13.64 -19.58
N HIS A 50 34.58 13.68 -18.27
CA HIS A 50 34.28 14.91 -17.54
C HIS A 50 35.32 15.99 -17.84
N LYS A 51 34.89 17.23 -18.11
CA LYS A 51 35.76 18.39 -18.39
C LYS A 51 36.78 18.71 -17.29
N GLY A 52 36.55 18.20 -16.09
CA GLY A 52 37.45 18.35 -14.95
C GLY A 52 38.55 17.28 -14.89
N LEU A 53 38.53 16.29 -15.78
CA LEU A 53 39.51 15.20 -15.85
C LEU A 53 40.44 15.39 -17.05
N ASN A 54 41.74 15.31 -16.81
CA ASN A 54 42.76 15.48 -17.85
C ASN A 54 43.39 14.13 -18.22
N PRO A 55 43.07 13.53 -19.39
CA PRO A 55 43.65 12.27 -19.83
C PRO A 55 45.06 12.43 -20.41
N VAL A 56 45.95 11.52 -20.03
CA VAL A 56 47.31 11.39 -20.56
C VAL A 56 47.64 9.92 -20.89
N PRO A 57 48.49 9.65 -21.89
CA PRO A 57 48.96 8.29 -22.18
C PRO A 57 49.64 7.65 -20.97
N ALA A 58 49.37 6.37 -20.72
CA ALA A 58 50.00 5.58 -19.66
C ALA A 58 50.68 4.29 -20.18
N ALA A 59 50.87 4.20 -21.50
CA ALA A 59 51.62 3.15 -22.20
C ALA A 59 52.22 3.69 -23.52
N ASP A 60 53.31 3.07 -24.00
CA ASP A 60 54.00 3.48 -25.22
C ASP A 60 53.17 3.22 -26.49
N GLY A 61 53.05 4.23 -27.35
CA GLY A 61 52.28 4.13 -28.59
C GLY A 61 50.79 4.43 -28.44
N VAL A 62 50.42 5.19 -27.40
CA VAL A 62 49.12 5.82 -27.23
C VAL A 62 49.31 7.34 -27.37
N SER A 63 48.55 8.00 -28.23
CA SER A 63 48.43 9.46 -28.29
C SER A 63 46.99 9.87 -28.01
N ILE A 64 46.80 11.03 -27.36
CA ILE A 64 45.48 11.56 -27.01
C ILE A 64 45.46 13.04 -27.39
N GLU A 65 44.46 13.45 -28.15
CA GLU A 65 44.27 14.84 -28.57
C GLU A 65 42.83 15.32 -28.30
N PRO A 66 42.62 16.52 -27.75
CA PRO A 66 41.28 17.07 -27.56
C PRO A 66 40.65 17.47 -28.91
N LEU A 67 39.36 17.16 -29.09
CA LEU A 67 38.60 17.49 -30.29
C LEU A 67 38.08 18.93 -30.22
N LYS A 68 38.67 19.83 -31.01
CA LYS A 68 38.40 21.29 -30.95
C LYS A 68 37.04 21.71 -31.56
N ASP A 69 36.49 20.93 -32.48
CA ASP A 69 35.25 21.24 -33.24
C ASP A 69 34.10 20.25 -32.98
N ALA A 70 34.18 19.42 -31.94
CA ALA A 70 33.03 18.62 -31.54
C ALA A 70 31.90 19.56 -31.10
N GLU A 71 30.70 19.45 -31.69
CA GLU A 71 29.51 20.14 -31.18
C GLU A 71 29.40 19.85 -29.68
N LYS A 72 29.64 20.87 -28.84
CA LYS A 72 29.60 20.76 -27.39
C LYS A 72 28.15 20.60 -26.95
N THR A 73 27.61 19.40 -27.09
CA THR A 73 26.21 19.07 -26.82
C THR A 73 25.88 19.13 -25.33
N GLU A 74 26.84 18.84 -24.44
CA GLU A 74 26.63 18.85 -22.99
C GLU A 74 27.72 19.64 -22.22
N LYS A 75 27.31 20.43 -21.21
CA LYS A 75 28.16 21.38 -20.47
C LYS A 75 29.23 20.76 -19.56
N ILE A 76 29.20 19.43 -19.36
CA ILE A 76 30.06 18.72 -18.39
C ILE A 76 31.12 17.81 -19.02
N PHE A 77 31.04 17.55 -20.33
CA PHE A 77 31.95 16.65 -21.03
C PHE A 77 32.97 17.39 -21.91
N GLU A 78 34.11 16.74 -22.12
CA GLU A 78 35.12 17.09 -23.10
C GLU A 78 35.46 15.86 -23.94
N TYR A 79 35.61 16.05 -25.24
CA TYR A 79 35.78 14.99 -26.23
C TYR A 79 37.24 14.88 -26.66
N TYR A 80 37.72 13.66 -26.80
CA TYR A 80 39.10 13.32 -27.12
C TYR A 80 39.14 12.31 -28.26
N TYR A 81 40.20 12.37 -29.05
CA TYR A 81 40.58 11.35 -30.01
C TYR A 81 41.82 10.62 -29.49
N ILE A 82 41.79 9.28 -29.49
CA ILE A 82 42.92 8.44 -29.09
C ILE A 82 43.41 7.67 -30.30
N GLU A 83 44.73 7.67 -30.52
CA GLU A 83 45.38 6.77 -31.46
C GLU A 83 46.22 5.75 -30.71
N VAL A 84 46.25 4.54 -31.26
CA VAL A 84 46.92 3.37 -30.69
C VAL A 84 47.72 2.66 -31.78
N LYS A 85 48.80 1.99 -31.38
CA LYS A 85 49.58 1.17 -32.32
C LYS A 85 48.68 0.17 -33.08
N PRO A 86 48.84 0.02 -34.41
CA PRO A 86 48.13 -0.98 -35.18
C PRO A 86 48.24 -2.38 -34.56
N GLY A 87 47.11 -3.06 -34.39
CA GLY A 87 47.04 -4.40 -33.79
C GLY A 87 47.00 -4.43 -32.25
N ALA A 88 47.06 -3.28 -31.58
CA ALA A 88 46.80 -3.21 -30.13
C ALA A 88 45.39 -3.72 -29.81
N LYS A 89 45.26 -4.46 -28.69
CA LYS A 89 43.96 -4.95 -28.20
C LYS A 89 43.37 -4.08 -27.09
N THR A 90 44.23 -3.34 -26.39
CA THR A 90 43.87 -2.48 -25.26
C THR A 90 44.63 -1.16 -25.35
N ALA A 91 43.98 -0.08 -24.92
CA ALA A 91 44.60 1.21 -24.65
C ALA A 91 44.76 1.38 -23.14
N LYS A 92 45.81 2.10 -22.71
CA LYS A 92 46.03 2.42 -21.29
C LYS A 92 46.28 3.90 -21.11
N ILE A 93 45.44 4.54 -20.31
CA ILE A 93 45.50 5.97 -20.04
C ILE A 93 45.45 6.23 -18.54
N LYS A 94 45.95 7.40 -18.13
CA LYS A 94 45.79 7.94 -16.78
C LYS A 94 45.02 9.25 -16.90
N TYR A 95 44.05 9.48 -16.01
CA TYR A 95 43.34 10.75 -15.95
C TYR A 95 43.04 11.13 -14.51
N SER A 96 43.08 12.42 -14.22
CA SER A 96 42.83 12.94 -12.88
C SER A 96 42.25 14.33 -12.89
N GLY A 97 41.50 14.66 -11.85
CA GLY A 97 41.03 16.01 -11.58
C GLY A 97 39.72 16.04 -10.78
N LYS A 98 39.02 17.17 -10.80
CA LYS A 98 37.88 17.43 -9.89
C LYS A 98 36.55 16.99 -10.48
N ILE A 99 35.74 16.33 -9.66
CA ILE A 99 34.31 16.05 -9.93
C ILE A 99 33.53 16.48 -8.70
N PHE A 100 32.93 17.67 -8.77
CA PHE A 100 32.16 18.23 -7.67
C PHE A 100 31.01 19.06 -8.22
N HIS A 101 29.85 18.43 -8.38
CA HIS A 101 28.61 19.11 -8.74
C HIS A 101 27.69 19.13 -7.52
N PRO A 102 27.56 20.29 -6.83
CA PRO A 102 26.65 20.42 -5.71
C PRO A 102 25.21 20.20 -6.18
N PHE A 103 24.35 19.84 -5.23
CA PHE A 103 22.93 19.58 -5.45
C PHE A 103 22.21 20.80 -6.03
N GLU A 104 21.50 20.62 -7.13
CA GLU A 104 20.57 21.62 -7.65
C GLU A 104 19.17 21.36 -7.06
N GLU A 105 18.47 22.43 -6.63
CA GLU A 105 17.05 22.34 -6.24
C GLU A 105 16.19 22.26 -7.51
N GLN A 106 15.43 21.17 -7.67
CA GLN A 106 14.41 21.11 -8.72
C GLN A 106 13.28 22.12 -8.45
N ALA A 107 12.72 22.68 -9.53
CA ALA A 107 11.57 23.58 -9.49
C ALA A 107 10.37 22.95 -8.74
N GLN A 108 9.60 23.80 -8.06
CA GLN A 108 8.56 23.46 -7.07
C GLN A 108 7.36 22.60 -7.58
N GLU A 109 7.29 22.21 -8.85
CA GLU A 109 6.24 21.30 -9.34
C GLU A 109 6.42 19.85 -8.86
N TYR A 110 7.59 19.52 -8.30
CA TYR A 110 7.89 18.21 -7.76
C TYR A 110 7.49 18.11 -6.28
N ALA A 111 6.35 17.47 -6.03
CA ALA A 111 5.91 17.03 -4.70
C ALA A 111 6.86 16.02 -4.00
N ARG A 112 7.96 15.64 -4.66
CA ARG A 112 9.09 14.85 -4.14
C ARG A 112 10.41 15.38 -4.71
N SER A 113 10.71 16.67 -4.54
CA SER A 113 11.97 17.28 -5.00
C SER A 113 13.17 16.49 -4.43
N PHE A 114 13.75 15.62 -5.25
CA PHE A 114 15.03 15.01 -5.00
C PHE A 114 16.07 15.88 -5.69
N SER A 115 17.11 16.26 -4.97
CA SER A 115 18.22 16.94 -5.62
C SER A 115 18.99 15.95 -6.46
N GLU A 116 19.34 16.35 -7.67
CA GLU A 116 20.18 15.55 -8.58
C GLU A 116 21.62 16.08 -8.56
N THR A 117 22.55 15.21 -8.94
CA THR A 117 23.93 15.59 -9.19
C THR A 117 24.45 14.78 -10.37
N PRO A 118 25.12 15.41 -11.35
CA PRO A 118 25.85 14.70 -12.38
C PRO A 118 26.94 13.79 -11.81
N GLY A 119 27.48 14.11 -10.63
CA GLY A 119 28.52 13.33 -9.95
C GLY A 119 29.25 14.16 -8.91
N MET A 120 29.68 13.52 -7.83
CA MET A 120 30.39 14.22 -6.75
C MET A 120 31.38 13.32 -6.03
N VAL A 121 32.56 13.87 -5.73
CA VAL A 121 33.54 13.34 -4.76
C VAL A 121 33.71 14.40 -3.69
N SER A 122 33.48 14.05 -2.42
CA SER A 122 33.64 14.96 -1.28
C SER A 122 33.88 14.20 0.04
N GLU A 123 34.18 14.92 1.13
CA GLU A 123 34.29 14.31 2.47
C GLU A 123 33.02 13.60 2.96
N GLN A 124 31.86 13.88 2.35
CA GLN A 124 30.63 13.16 2.67
C GLN A 124 30.58 11.77 2.01
N GLY A 125 31.28 11.58 0.89
CA GLY A 125 31.27 10.35 0.10
C GLY A 125 31.52 10.59 -1.38
N CYS A 126 31.22 9.58 -2.20
CA CYS A 126 31.20 9.72 -3.64
C CYS A 126 29.89 9.19 -4.25
N TYR A 127 29.48 9.77 -5.36
CA TYR A 127 28.59 9.16 -6.33
C TYR A 127 29.11 9.47 -7.73
N LEU A 128 29.41 8.42 -8.50
CA LEU A 128 29.88 8.53 -9.87
C LEU A 128 29.11 7.54 -10.75
N SER A 129 28.72 7.99 -11.94
CA SER A 129 28.07 7.19 -12.98
C SER A 129 28.53 7.67 -14.36
N GLY A 130 28.04 7.08 -15.44
CA GLY A 130 28.33 7.53 -16.80
C GLY A 130 27.86 8.93 -17.12
N SER A 131 26.87 9.46 -16.38
CA SER A 131 26.51 10.89 -16.44
C SER A 131 27.55 11.79 -15.78
N SER A 132 28.39 11.26 -14.89
CA SER A 132 29.53 11.99 -14.34
C SER A 132 30.69 12.12 -15.32
N GLY A 133 30.77 11.23 -16.33
CA GLY A 133 31.91 11.16 -17.25
C GLY A 133 33.22 10.76 -16.57
N PHE A 134 33.18 9.97 -15.49
CA PHE A 134 34.37 9.61 -14.71
C PHE A 134 35.23 8.51 -15.35
N TYR A 135 34.77 7.90 -16.44
CA TYR A 135 35.51 6.91 -17.22
C TYR A 135 35.36 7.20 -18.72
N PRO A 136 36.31 6.77 -19.57
CA PRO A 136 36.24 6.99 -21.02
C PRO A 136 35.00 6.33 -21.59
N ARG A 137 34.12 7.11 -22.22
CA ARG A 137 32.91 6.59 -22.86
C ARG A 137 32.94 6.80 -24.36
N MET A 138 32.49 5.77 -25.07
CA MET A 138 32.31 5.75 -26.52
C MET A 138 30.81 5.74 -26.80
N ALA A 139 30.39 6.42 -27.87
CA ALA A 139 28.96 6.52 -28.18
C ALA A 139 28.38 5.13 -28.52
N LYS A 140 27.34 4.72 -27.77
CA LYS A 140 26.49 3.53 -28.02
C LYS A 140 27.09 2.16 -27.66
N GLU A 141 28.24 2.07 -27.01
CA GLU A 141 28.81 0.78 -26.58
C GLU A 141 28.29 0.34 -25.19
N LEU A 142 28.29 -0.96 -24.92
CA LEU A 142 28.06 -1.51 -23.57
C LEU A 142 29.42 -1.76 -22.89
N VAL A 143 29.44 -1.88 -21.57
CA VAL A 143 30.68 -2.01 -20.80
C VAL A 143 30.70 -3.23 -19.89
N THR A 144 31.88 -3.80 -19.70
CA THR A 144 32.20 -4.70 -18.58
C THR A 144 33.36 -4.09 -17.81
N PHE A 145 33.55 -4.45 -16.55
CA PHE A 145 34.62 -3.81 -15.80
C PHE A 145 35.18 -4.63 -14.66
N ARG A 146 36.41 -4.26 -14.30
CA ARG A 146 37.07 -4.54 -13.03
C ARG A 146 37.49 -3.20 -12.42
N ILE A 147 37.05 -2.93 -11.18
CA ILE A 147 37.45 -1.73 -10.43
C ILE A 147 38.26 -2.17 -9.22
N GLU A 148 39.44 -1.61 -9.10
CA GLU A 148 40.27 -1.68 -7.91
C GLU A 148 40.37 -0.28 -7.28
N ALA A 149 39.74 -0.10 -6.12
CA ALA A 149 39.68 1.18 -5.44
C ALA A 149 40.59 1.22 -4.20
N GLU A 150 41.39 2.28 -4.08
CA GLU A 150 42.14 2.65 -2.87
C GLU A 150 41.37 3.74 -2.11
N LEU A 151 41.00 3.45 -0.86
CA LEU A 151 40.12 4.26 -0.02
C LEU A 151 40.75 4.47 1.37
N PRO A 152 40.34 5.51 2.12
CA PRO A 152 40.59 5.55 3.56
C PRO A 152 39.99 4.32 4.26
N LYS A 153 40.60 3.88 5.36
CA LYS A 153 40.22 2.66 6.10
C LYS A 153 38.72 2.54 6.40
N ASP A 154 38.09 3.65 6.81
CA ASP A 154 36.70 3.68 7.26
C ASP A 154 35.69 3.89 6.13
N TYR A 155 36.16 4.04 4.89
CA TYR A 155 35.32 4.14 3.71
C TYR A 155 35.06 2.75 3.11
N GLY A 156 33.93 2.62 2.44
CA GLY A 156 33.61 1.51 1.55
C GLY A 156 33.14 2.05 0.20
N ILE A 157 33.17 1.19 -0.81
CA ILE A 157 32.59 1.44 -2.14
C ILE A 157 31.61 0.33 -2.48
N VAL A 158 30.54 0.70 -3.18
CA VAL A 158 29.55 -0.20 -3.74
C VAL A 158 29.41 0.13 -5.22
N THR A 159 29.49 -0.89 -6.08
CA THR A 159 29.31 -0.78 -7.54
C THR A 159 28.61 -2.03 -8.06
N GLN A 160 28.36 -2.10 -9.37
CA GLN A 160 27.73 -3.27 -9.98
C GLN A 160 28.61 -4.53 -9.85
N GLY A 161 27.95 -5.69 -9.80
CA GLY A 161 28.60 -7.00 -9.86
C GLY A 161 29.08 -7.55 -8.51
N GLU A 162 30.15 -8.35 -8.57
CA GLU A 162 30.67 -9.11 -7.42
C GLU A 162 31.89 -8.42 -6.78
N ARG A 163 31.95 -8.44 -5.44
CA ARG A 163 33.14 -8.01 -4.69
C ARG A 163 34.14 -9.17 -4.60
N ILE A 164 35.22 -9.07 -5.36
CA ILE A 164 36.29 -10.09 -5.44
C ILE A 164 37.18 -10.08 -4.20
N SER A 165 37.55 -8.89 -3.71
CA SER A 165 38.37 -8.75 -2.50
C SER A 165 38.09 -7.47 -1.75
N ASP A 166 38.37 -7.50 -0.45
CA ASP A 166 38.21 -6.36 0.44
C ASP A 166 39.20 -6.49 1.60
N ALA A 167 40.21 -5.63 1.65
CA ALA A 167 41.29 -5.69 2.62
C ALA A 167 41.62 -4.30 3.15
N ALA A 168 41.69 -4.17 4.48
CA ALA A 168 42.18 -2.98 5.15
C ALA A 168 43.63 -3.19 5.60
N GLN A 169 44.53 -2.26 5.25
CA GLN A 169 45.94 -2.27 5.63
C GLN A 169 46.37 -0.86 6.06
N GLY A 170 46.86 -0.73 7.30
CA GLY A 170 47.19 0.57 7.88
C GLY A 170 45.96 1.50 7.93
N ASN A 171 46.09 2.70 7.35
CA ASN A 171 45.02 3.69 7.21
C ASN A 171 44.29 3.63 5.85
N SER A 172 44.60 2.62 5.02
CA SER A 172 43.99 2.43 3.71
C SER A 172 43.13 1.16 3.65
N ARG A 173 42.16 1.15 2.76
CA ARG A 173 41.36 -0.01 2.37
C ARG A 173 41.45 -0.17 0.87
N ARG A 174 41.71 -1.38 0.42
CA ARG A 174 41.73 -1.76 -0.99
C ARG A 174 40.63 -2.76 -1.25
N THR A 175 39.82 -2.49 -2.26
CA THR A 175 38.70 -3.34 -2.64
C THR A 175 38.65 -3.52 -4.14
N VAL A 176 38.26 -4.72 -4.58
CA VAL A 176 38.18 -5.11 -5.98
C VAL A 176 36.78 -5.59 -6.28
N TRP A 177 36.18 -5.01 -7.31
CA TRP A 177 34.86 -5.35 -7.83
C TRP A 177 34.95 -5.73 -9.31
N SER A 178 34.07 -6.62 -9.76
CA SER A 178 34.01 -7.00 -11.17
C SER A 178 32.59 -7.31 -11.61
N GLU A 179 32.24 -6.80 -12.80
CA GLU A 179 31.05 -7.19 -13.55
C GLU A 179 31.49 -7.68 -14.93
N LYS A 180 31.18 -8.94 -15.21
CA LYS A 180 31.59 -9.65 -16.43
C LYS A 180 30.51 -9.64 -17.50
N ASN A 181 29.27 -9.36 -17.12
CA ASN A 181 28.15 -9.23 -18.05
C ASN A 181 28.08 -7.78 -18.57
N PRO A 182 27.70 -7.58 -19.84
CA PRO A 182 27.54 -6.24 -20.40
C PRO A 182 26.59 -5.36 -19.56
N GLN A 183 27.01 -4.14 -19.28
CA GLN A 183 26.26 -3.09 -18.59
C GLN A 183 26.08 -1.88 -19.52
N ASP A 184 24.99 -1.13 -19.36
CA ASP A 184 24.81 0.13 -20.09
C ASP A 184 25.64 1.28 -19.50
N ASP A 185 26.02 1.14 -18.21
CA ASP A 185 26.81 2.12 -17.49
C ASP A 185 27.61 1.51 -16.32
N ILE A 186 28.67 2.20 -15.89
CA ILE A 186 29.42 1.94 -14.66
C ILE A 186 28.99 2.97 -13.63
N ALA A 187 28.54 2.54 -12.46
CA ALA A 187 28.10 3.42 -11.39
C ALA A 187 28.62 2.92 -10.04
N LEU A 188 28.99 3.85 -9.17
CA LEU A 188 29.55 3.53 -7.88
C LEU A 188 29.20 4.60 -6.84
N SER A 189 29.05 4.14 -5.60
CA SER A 189 28.85 4.99 -4.42
C SER A 189 29.91 4.66 -3.38
N CYS A 190 30.48 5.70 -2.76
CA CYS A 190 31.47 5.58 -1.71
C CYS A 190 31.01 6.32 -0.46
N GLY A 191 31.43 5.83 0.71
CA GLY A 191 31.19 6.53 1.96
C GLY A 191 31.59 5.72 3.17
N LYS A 192 31.38 6.31 4.34
CA LYS A 192 31.51 5.61 5.62
C LYS A 192 30.25 4.77 5.82
N PHE A 193 30.38 3.46 5.72
CA PHE A 193 29.25 2.54 5.82
C PHE A 193 29.49 1.48 6.90
N LYS A 194 28.43 1.14 7.63
CA LYS A 194 28.25 -0.14 8.28
C LYS A 194 27.55 -1.08 7.31
N GLU A 195 28.21 -2.19 6.99
CA GLU A 195 27.67 -3.24 6.12
C GLU A 195 26.96 -4.33 6.94
N TYR A 196 25.78 -4.72 6.48
CA TYR A 196 25.03 -5.90 6.88
C TYR A 196 24.86 -6.80 5.66
N SER A 197 24.98 -8.11 5.81
CA SER A 197 24.87 -9.02 4.65
C SER A 197 24.33 -10.41 5.00
N GLU A 198 23.67 -11.02 4.02
CA GLU A 198 23.32 -12.44 3.98
C GLU A 198 24.04 -13.07 2.79
N LYS A 199 25.00 -13.95 3.06
CA LYS A 199 25.83 -14.60 2.03
C LYS A 199 25.13 -15.84 1.46
N LYS A 200 24.15 -15.60 0.59
CA LYS A 200 23.51 -16.60 -0.30
C LYS A 200 23.84 -16.23 -1.76
N ASP A 201 23.57 -17.07 -2.76
CA ASP A 201 23.64 -16.68 -4.19
C ASP A 201 22.20 -16.44 -4.71
N PRO A 202 21.83 -15.21 -5.13
CA PRO A 202 22.60 -13.98 -5.04
C PRO A 202 22.75 -13.48 -3.60
N SER A 203 23.79 -12.68 -3.33
CA SER A 203 24.04 -12.14 -1.99
C SER A 203 23.26 -10.85 -1.76
N PHE A 204 22.78 -10.65 -0.53
CA PHE A 204 22.02 -9.46 -0.17
C PHE A 204 22.80 -8.61 0.82
N HIS A 205 22.85 -7.31 0.58
CA HIS A 205 23.61 -6.37 1.40
C HIS A 205 22.78 -5.13 1.75
N VAL A 206 23.03 -4.57 2.93
CA VAL A 206 22.55 -3.24 3.31
C VAL A 206 23.74 -2.44 3.84
N PHE A 207 23.97 -1.27 3.26
CA PHE A 207 25.03 -0.34 3.65
C PHE A 207 24.38 0.88 4.28
N LEU A 208 24.53 1.05 5.60
CA LEU A 208 24.00 2.19 6.33
C LEU A 208 25.13 3.13 6.75
N ARG A 209 24.94 4.43 6.54
CA ARG A 209 25.82 5.47 7.06
C ARG A 209 25.59 5.68 8.55
N ASN A 210 24.33 5.65 8.98
CA ASN A 210 23.95 5.65 10.39
C ASN A 210 23.48 4.23 10.77
N PRO A 211 24.29 3.45 11.52
CA PRO A 211 23.99 2.06 11.82
C PRO A 211 22.63 1.86 12.49
N ASP A 212 21.82 0.95 11.93
CA ASP A 212 20.55 0.49 12.51
C ASP A 212 20.34 -1.00 12.17
N ASP A 213 20.60 -1.88 13.14
CA ASP A 213 20.49 -3.33 12.98
C ASP A 213 19.07 -3.79 12.63
N SER A 214 18.05 -3.09 13.16
CA SER A 214 16.65 -3.45 12.96
C SER A 214 16.23 -3.13 11.53
N LEU A 215 16.54 -1.91 11.09
CA LEU A 215 16.28 -1.45 9.74
C LEU A 215 16.99 -2.34 8.70
N ALA A 216 18.27 -2.64 8.91
CA ALA A 216 19.05 -3.47 8.00
C ALA A 216 18.46 -4.88 7.86
N LYS A 217 18.04 -5.50 8.97
CA LYS A 217 17.38 -6.82 8.94
C LYS A 217 16.07 -6.80 8.15
N LYS A 218 15.24 -5.75 8.33
CA LYS A 218 14.01 -5.58 7.55
C LYS A 218 14.31 -5.50 6.06
N TYR A 219 15.24 -4.66 5.64
CA TYR A 219 15.61 -4.56 4.22
C TYR A 219 16.21 -5.83 3.64
N LEU A 220 17.12 -6.52 4.34
CA LEU A 220 17.68 -7.79 3.86
C LEU A 220 16.56 -8.82 3.58
N LYS A 221 15.66 -8.96 4.55
CA LYS A 221 14.51 -9.87 4.47
C LYS A 221 13.55 -9.51 3.34
N THR A 222 13.11 -8.25 3.27
CA THR A 222 12.19 -7.77 2.25
C THR A 222 12.79 -7.88 0.84
N THR A 223 14.09 -7.57 0.69
CA THR A 223 14.82 -7.75 -0.58
C THR A 223 14.73 -9.18 -1.06
N LYS A 224 15.02 -10.15 -0.18
CA LYS A 224 14.96 -11.56 -0.50
C LYS A 224 13.57 -12.00 -0.95
N GLN A 225 12.52 -11.57 -0.25
CA GLN A 225 11.13 -11.91 -0.61
C GLN A 225 10.76 -11.40 -2.01
N TYR A 226 11.10 -10.14 -2.34
CA TYR A 226 10.81 -9.61 -3.67
C TYR A 226 11.67 -10.25 -4.76
N VAL A 227 12.96 -10.46 -4.50
CA VAL A 227 13.85 -11.14 -5.47
C VAL A 227 13.36 -12.56 -5.74
N GLU A 228 12.91 -13.30 -4.73
CA GLU A 228 12.32 -14.63 -4.89
C GLU A 228 10.99 -14.58 -5.65
N MET A 229 10.10 -13.63 -5.34
CA MET A 229 8.82 -13.44 -6.04
C MET A 229 9.04 -13.12 -7.53
N TYR A 230 9.88 -12.13 -7.84
CA TYR A 230 10.19 -11.75 -9.22
C TYR A 230 10.97 -12.84 -9.95
N SER A 231 11.85 -13.59 -9.26
CA SER A 231 12.54 -14.72 -9.88
C SER A 231 11.58 -15.83 -10.29
N LYS A 232 10.57 -16.14 -9.45
CA LYS A 232 9.50 -17.09 -9.79
C LYS A 232 8.67 -16.57 -10.97
N LEU A 233 8.40 -15.27 -11.03
CA LEU A 233 7.58 -14.66 -12.07
C LEU A 233 8.31 -14.58 -13.42
N LEU A 234 9.52 -14.02 -13.44
CA LEU A 234 10.21 -13.55 -14.66
C LEU A 234 11.43 -14.39 -15.05
N GLY A 235 11.94 -15.22 -14.15
CA GLY A 235 13.18 -15.98 -14.32
C GLY A 235 14.31 -15.47 -13.41
N PRO A 236 15.45 -16.18 -13.35
CA PRO A 236 16.48 -15.96 -12.33
C PRO A 236 17.02 -14.54 -12.31
N TYR A 237 17.24 -14.02 -11.10
CA TYR A 237 17.86 -12.72 -10.87
C TYR A 237 19.21 -12.57 -11.65
N PRO A 238 19.45 -11.43 -12.32
CA PRO A 238 20.57 -11.29 -13.26
C PRO A 238 21.96 -11.22 -12.62
N TYR A 239 22.08 -10.72 -11.39
CA TYR A 239 23.36 -10.36 -10.79
C TYR A 239 23.76 -11.30 -9.66
N LYS A 240 25.05 -11.27 -9.28
CA LYS A 240 25.55 -12.00 -8.11
C LYS A 240 25.14 -11.40 -6.77
N LYS A 241 24.68 -10.16 -6.77
CA LYS A 241 24.37 -9.37 -5.58
C LYS A 241 23.15 -8.47 -5.83
N PHE A 242 22.39 -8.20 -4.77
CA PHE A 242 21.61 -6.97 -4.64
C PHE A 242 22.02 -6.20 -3.38
N ALA A 243 22.13 -4.88 -3.44
CA ALA A 243 22.40 -4.06 -2.26
C ALA A 243 21.48 -2.85 -2.12
N LEU A 244 21.05 -2.58 -0.89
CA LEU A 244 20.55 -1.26 -0.51
C LEU A 244 21.71 -0.42 0.03
N VAL A 245 21.83 0.83 -0.42
CA VAL A 245 22.87 1.75 0.01
C VAL A 245 22.23 3.06 0.49
N GLU A 246 22.44 3.40 1.76
CA GLU A 246 22.04 4.69 2.32
C GLU A 246 22.91 5.80 1.73
N ASN A 247 22.28 6.73 1.04
CA ASN A 247 22.95 7.84 0.39
C ASN A 247 23.19 9.02 1.37
N PHE A 248 24.05 9.97 1.00
CA PHE A 248 24.32 11.16 1.81
C PHE A 248 23.41 12.36 1.48
N TRP A 249 22.46 12.20 0.54
CA TRP A 249 21.37 13.14 0.27
C TRP A 249 20.08 12.38 -0.07
N GLU A 250 18.94 13.08 -0.06
CA GLU A 250 17.65 12.44 -0.37
C GLU A 250 17.59 12.02 -1.84
N THR A 251 17.37 10.73 -2.08
CA THR A 251 17.38 10.08 -3.41
C THR A 251 16.52 8.82 -3.45
N GLY A 252 16.23 8.36 -4.67
CA GLY A 252 15.74 7.01 -4.97
C GLY A 252 16.21 6.59 -6.36
N TYR A 253 17.42 6.01 -6.47
CA TYR A 253 17.98 5.56 -7.75
C TYR A 253 18.09 4.03 -7.81
N GLY A 254 17.53 3.43 -8.86
CA GLY A 254 17.69 2.01 -9.21
C GLY A 254 18.88 1.79 -10.12
N ILE A 255 19.99 1.31 -9.57
CA ILE A 255 21.23 1.00 -10.30
C ILE A 255 21.31 -0.51 -10.51
N PRO A 256 21.97 -1.03 -11.56
CA PRO A 256 22.15 -2.47 -11.68
C PRO A 256 22.78 -3.06 -10.42
N SER A 257 22.16 -4.08 -9.84
CA SER A 257 22.58 -4.77 -8.61
C SER A 257 22.57 -3.97 -7.29
N PHE A 258 22.16 -2.69 -7.27
CA PHE A 258 21.98 -1.95 -6.02
C PHE A 258 21.08 -0.72 -6.16
N THR A 259 20.45 -0.28 -5.08
CA THR A 259 19.67 0.97 -5.07
C THR A 259 20.19 1.95 -4.03
N LEU A 260 20.15 3.24 -4.37
CA LEU A 260 20.52 4.35 -3.48
C LEU A 260 19.26 5.01 -2.95
N LEU A 261 19.07 4.96 -1.63
CA LEU A 261 17.97 5.63 -0.94
C LEU A 261 18.48 6.71 0.01
N GLY A 262 17.74 7.81 0.05
CA GLY A 262 17.99 8.92 0.97
C GLY A 262 17.91 8.54 2.45
N PRO A 263 18.63 9.26 3.33
CA PRO A 263 18.65 8.95 4.76
C PRO A 263 17.27 9.11 5.43
N LYS A 264 16.41 10.04 4.99
CA LYS A 264 15.04 10.08 5.51
C LYS A 264 14.17 9.01 4.87
N VAL A 265 14.24 8.85 3.55
CA VAL A 265 13.41 7.90 2.79
C VAL A 265 13.60 6.47 3.28
N ILE A 266 14.84 6.01 3.46
CA ILE A 266 15.13 4.63 3.89
C ILE A 266 14.47 4.27 5.24
N ARG A 267 14.14 5.26 6.08
CA ARG A 267 13.54 5.06 7.41
C ARG A 267 12.01 5.14 7.41
N LEU A 268 11.39 5.45 6.27
CA LEU A 268 9.93 5.47 6.14
C LEU A 268 9.39 4.03 5.98
N PRO A 269 8.54 3.53 6.90
CA PRO A 269 8.13 2.13 6.91
C PRO A 269 7.45 1.64 5.62
N PHE A 270 6.66 2.50 4.97
CA PHE A 270 5.91 2.14 3.77
C PHE A 270 6.78 1.94 2.53
N ILE A 271 8.03 2.44 2.51
CA ILE A 271 8.91 2.36 1.34
C ILE A 271 9.21 0.91 0.96
N LEU A 272 9.31 0.02 1.95
CA LEU A 272 9.46 -1.43 1.78
C LEU A 272 8.32 -2.06 0.95
N HIS A 273 7.16 -1.42 0.87
CA HIS A 273 5.97 -1.94 0.18
C HIS A 273 5.34 -0.93 -0.78
N SER A 274 6.16 0.01 -1.26
CA SER A 274 5.79 0.95 -2.32
C SER A 274 6.90 1.08 -3.36
N SER A 275 7.85 2.01 -3.20
CA SER A 275 8.89 2.28 -4.20
C SER A 275 10.05 1.30 -4.18
N TYR A 276 10.42 0.74 -3.03
CA TYR A 276 11.54 -0.21 -2.96
C TYR A 276 11.38 -1.46 -3.87
N PRO A 277 10.22 -2.13 -3.93
CA PRO A 277 10.04 -3.25 -4.86
C PRO A 277 10.07 -2.85 -6.35
N HIS A 278 9.79 -1.58 -6.68
CA HIS A 278 9.96 -1.02 -8.02
C HIS A 278 11.44 -1.00 -8.40
N GLU A 279 12.29 -0.47 -7.50
CA GLU A 279 13.76 -0.42 -7.71
C GLU A 279 14.39 -1.81 -7.79
N ILE A 280 13.89 -2.77 -7.00
CA ILE A 280 14.34 -4.17 -7.11
C ILE A 280 13.98 -4.73 -8.49
N LEU A 281 12.75 -4.51 -8.95
CA LEU A 281 12.26 -5.03 -10.22
C LEU A 281 13.03 -4.48 -11.42
N HIS A 282 13.56 -3.25 -11.34
CA HIS A 282 14.41 -2.71 -12.39
C HIS A 282 15.63 -3.59 -12.71
N ASN A 283 16.04 -4.47 -11.79
CA ASN A 283 17.10 -5.44 -12.09
C ASN A 283 16.73 -6.42 -13.20
N TRP A 284 15.45 -6.68 -13.46
CA TRP A 284 15.02 -7.37 -14.68
C TRP A 284 14.81 -6.38 -15.83
N TRP A 285 14.14 -5.25 -15.56
CA TRP A 285 13.73 -4.27 -16.57
C TRP A 285 14.49 -2.94 -16.42
N GLY A 286 15.23 -2.54 -17.46
CA GLY A 286 16.03 -1.32 -17.44
C GLY A 286 17.46 -1.55 -16.98
N ASN A 287 17.70 -2.41 -15.99
CA ASN A 287 19.06 -2.82 -15.61
C ASN A 287 19.42 -4.22 -16.13
N GLY A 288 18.48 -5.17 -16.19
CA GLY A 288 18.75 -6.52 -16.70
C GLY A 288 18.62 -6.64 -18.22
N ALA A 289 17.49 -6.21 -18.77
CA ALA A 289 17.32 -5.89 -20.18
C ALA A 289 17.26 -4.36 -20.30
N PHE A 290 18.24 -3.78 -20.98
CA PHE A 290 18.42 -2.33 -21.04
C PHE A 290 17.40 -1.68 -21.97
N VAL A 291 17.07 -0.42 -21.72
CA VAL A 291 16.18 0.37 -22.59
C VAL A 291 17.02 1.03 -23.69
N ASP A 292 16.60 0.90 -24.95
CA ASP A 292 17.04 1.84 -25.98
C ASP A 292 16.15 3.10 -25.93
N TYR A 293 16.60 4.12 -25.20
CA TYR A 293 15.83 5.34 -25.03
C TYR A 293 15.55 6.06 -26.35
N GLU A 294 16.38 5.94 -27.39
CA GLU A 294 16.07 6.54 -28.70
C GLU A 294 14.79 5.96 -29.31
N LYS A 295 14.41 4.74 -28.91
CA LYS A 295 13.31 3.94 -29.45
C LYS A 295 12.13 3.75 -28.47
N GLY A 296 12.11 4.47 -27.35
CA GLY A 296 10.99 4.46 -26.42
C GLY A 296 11.23 3.67 -25.15
N ASN A 297 10.74 4.20 -24.04
CA ASN A 297 10.86 3.60 -22.73
C ASN A 297 9.71 2.63 -22.45
N TRP A 298 9.94 1.35 -22.77
CA TRP A 298 9.01 0.24 -22.49
C TRP A 298 9.01 -0.21 -21.03
N CYS A 299 10.03 0.18 -20.27
CA CYS A 299 10.36 -0.37 -18.96
C CYS A 299 9.50 0.23 -17.85
N GLU A 300 9.38 1.56 -17.75
CA GLU A 300 8.73 2.23 -16.60
C GLU A 300 7.29 1.77 -16.35
N GLY A 301 6.47 1.73 -17.40
CA GLY A 301 5.09 1.26 -17.27
C GLY A 301 4.99 -0.24 -16.94
N LEU A 302 5.93 -1.07 -17.41
CA LEU A 302 5.98 -2.49 -17.08
C LEU A 302 6.39 -2.70 -15.62
N THR A 303 7.38 -1.95 -15.15
CA THR A 303 7.84 -1.98 -13.77
C THR A 303 6.73 -1.51 -12.83
N ALA A 304 6.04 -0.42 -13.16
CA ALA A 304 4.86 0.04 -12.42
C ALA A 304 3.72 -1.00 -12.41
N TYR A 305 3.50 -1.71 -13.52
CA TYR A 305 2.49 -2.78 -13.60
C TYR A 305 2.84 -3.96 -12.68
N LEU A 306 4.09 -4.40 -12.70
CA LEU A 306 4.55 -5.61 -11.99
C LEU A 306 5.06 -5.36 -10.57
N ALA A 307 5.18 -4.11 -10.13
CA ALA A 307 5.49 -3.73 -8.75
C ALA A 307 4.31 -2.98 -8.12
N ASP A 308 4.08 -1.72 -8.49
CA ASP A 308 3.14 -0.81 -7.82
C ASP A 308 1.69 -1.28 -7.92
N TYR A 309 1.24 -1.60 -9.14
CA TYR A 309 -0.09 -2.17 -9.38
C TYR A 309 -0.18 -3.57 -8.80
N LEU A 310 0.81 -4.43 -8.99
CA LEU A 310 0.78 -5.80 -8.49
C LEU A 310 0.61 -5.84 -6.97
N ILE A 311 1.34 -5.01 -6.22
CA ILE A 311 1.20 -4.91 -4.76
C ILE A 311 -0.20 -4.39 -4.39
N SER A 312 -0.76 -3.47 -5.17
CA SER A 312 -2.13 -2.99 -4.95
C SER A 312 -3.17 -4.07 -5.25
N GLU A 313 -2.97 -4.87 -6.30
CA GLU A 313 -3.79 -6.03 -6.66
C GLU A 313 -3.73 -7.13 -5.59
N GLN A 314 -2.53 -7.43 -5.05
CA GLN A 314 -2.34 -8.34 -3.91
C GLN A 314 -3.15 -7.90 -2.68
N ARG A 315 -3.34 -6.59 -2.52
CA ARG A 315 -4.12 -5.97 -1.44
C ARG A 315 -5.62 -5.83 -1.74
N GLY A 316 -6.10 -6.36 -2.87
CA GLY A 316 -7.50 -6.25 -3.30
C GLY A 316 -7.88 -4.86 -3.84
N LYS A 317 -6.90 -3.97 -4.08
CA LYS A 317 -7.08 -2.59 -4.55
C LYS A 317 -6.70 -2.40 -6.02
N GLY A 318 -6.65 -3.49 -6.80
CA GLY A 318 -6.30 -3.45 -8.21
C GLY A 318 -7.25 -2.56 -9.03
N ARG A 319 -8.56 -2.71 -8.82
CA ARG A 319 -9.60 -1.89 -9.43
C ARG A 319 -9.41 -0.40 -9.16
N ASP A 320 -9.24 -0.05 -7.89
CA ASP A 320 -9.05 1.34 -7.47
C ASP A 320 -7.79 1.95 -8.06
N TYR A 321 -6.72 1.15 -8.20
CA TYR A 321 -5.48 1.57 -8.83
C TYR A 321 -5.68 1.86 -10.32
N ARG A 322 -6.34 0.96 -11.07
CA ARG A 322 -6.64 1.17 -12.50
C ARG A 322 -7.51 2.40 -12.70
N MET A 323 -8.59 2.54 -11.93
CA MET A 323 -9.43 3.73 -11.94
C MET A 323 -8.60 5.00 -11.69
N ALA A 324 -7.71 5.00 -10.69
CA ALA A 324 -6.86 6.16 -10.40
C ALA A 324 -5.90 6.50 -11.54
N VAL A 325 -5.38 5.49 -12.25
CA VAL A 325 -4.55 5.67 -13.46
C VAL A 325 -5.35 6.34 -14.58
N LEU A 326 -6.54 5.83 -14.88
CA LEU A 326 -7.41 6.40 -15.93
C LEU A 326 -7.92 7.80 -15.57
N GLN A 327 -8.24 8.03 -14.29
CA GLN A 327 -8.59 9.35 -13.76
C GLN A 327 -7.44 10.34 -13.94
N LYS A 328 -6.21 9.94 -13.62
CA LYS A 328 -5.03 10.80 -13.78
C LYS A 328 -4.80 11.22 -15.23
N TYR A 329 -4.97 10.29 -16.18
CA TYR A 329 -4.91 10.64 -17.60
C TYR A 329 -6.00 11.65 -17.97
N SER A 330 -7.24 11.40 -17.55
CA SER A 330 -8.39 12.27 -17.81
C SER A 330 -8.25 13.68 -17.19
N ASP A 331 -7.63 13.79 -16.01
CA ASP A 331 -7.45 15.05 -15.27
C ASP A 331 -6.29 15.90 -15.80
N TYR A 332 -5.19 15.30 -16.25
CA TYR A 332 -3.93 16.02 -16.53
C TYR A 332 -3.49 16.04 -17.99
N VAL A 333 -4.01 15.16 -18.85
CA VAL A 333 -3.57 15.04 -20.24
C VAL A 333 -4.52 15.79 -21.18
N SER A 334 -4.14 17.02 -21.52
CA SER A 334 -4.81 17.79 -22.58
C SER A 334 -4.22 17.49 -23.96
N ILE A 335 -4.92 17.85 -25.04
CA ILE A 335 -4.45 17.65 -26.43
C ILE A 335 -3.02 18.17 -26.65
N SER A 336 -2.67 19.33 -26.08
CA SER A 336 -1.32 19.93 -26.19
C SER A 336 -0.24 19.27 -25.34
N LYS A 337 -0.62 18.43 -24.37
CA LYS A 337 0.29 17.75 -23.42
C LYS A 337 0.35 16.23 -23.63
N ASP A 338 -0.43 15.71 -24.57
CA ASP A 338 -0.45 14.28 -24.90
C ASP A 338 0.60 13.94 -25.96
N PHE A 339 1.11 12.72 -25.92
CA PHE A 339 2.13 12.22 -26.84
C PHE A 339 2.09 10.69 -26.95
N PRO A 340 2.58 10.10 -28.05
CA PRO A 340 2.67 8.64 -28.21
C PRO A 340 3.57 8.00 -27.15
N ILE A 341 3.23 6.79 -26.66
CA ILE A 341 4.06 6.07 -25.69
C ILE A 341 5.48 5.85 -26.23
N ILE A 342 5.63 5.63 -27.54
CA ILE A 342 6.94 5.43 -28.18
C ILE A 342 7.87 6.65 -28.08
N GLU A 343 7.33 7.84 -27.81
CA GLU A 343 8.08 9.08 -27.59
C GLU A 343 8.44 9.31 -26.13
N PHE A 344 7.89 8.53 -25.19
CA PHE A 344 8.23 8.64 -23.77
C PHE A 344 9.71 8.31 -23.53
N ARG A 345 10.41 9.17 -22.78
CA ARG A 345 11.81 8.99 -22.38
C ARG A 345 11.94 8.96 -20.86
N SER A 346 11.44 10.01 -20.23
CA SER A 346 11.41 10.20 -18.79
C SER A 346 10.21 11.04 -18.40
N ARG A 347 9.86 11.00 -17.11
CA ARG A 347 8.85 11.87 -16.52
C ARG A 347 9.42 13.28 -16.33
N HIS A 348 8.63 14.29 -16.70
CA HIS A 348 8.92 15.70 -16.41
C HIS A 348 7.68 16.52 -15.95
N SER A 349 6.50 15.92 -15.95
CA SER A 349 5.22 16.56 -15.59
C SER A 349 4.15 15.52 -15.23
N SER A 350 3.05 15.92 -14.58
CA SER A 350 1.91 15.02 -14.29
C SER A 350 1.31 14.38 -15.55
N ALA A 351 1.28 15.11 -16.66
CA ALA A 351 0.82 14.58 -17.95
C ALA A 351 1.77 13.50 -18.48
N SER A 352 3.08 13.77 -18.47
CA SER A 352 4.06 12.77 -18.91
C SER A 352 4.09 11.51 -18.05
N GLU A 353 3.79 11.64 -16.75
CA GLU A 353 3.63 10.50 -15.87
C GLU A 353 2.36 9.70 -16.21
N ALA A 354 1.24 10.38 -16.45
CA ALA A 354 -0.01 9.73 -16.80
C ALA A 354 0.09 8.95 -18.12
N VAL A 355 0.84 9.45 -19.10
CA VAL A 355 1.11 8.75 -20.36
C VAL A 355 2.18 7.66 -20.16
N GLY A 356 3.40 8.05 -19.77
CA GLY A 356 4.57 7.17 -19.76
C GLY A 356 4.48 6.02 -18.76
N TYR A 357 3.86 6.25 -17.60
CA TYR A 357 3.60 5.20 -16.61
C TYR A 357 2.18 4.68 -16.76
N GLY A 358 1.17 5.56 -16.72
CA GLY A 358 -0.24 5.16 -16.64
C GLY A 358 -0.77 4.46 -17.88
N LYS A 359 -0.72 5.11 -19.04
CA LYS A 359 -1.16 4.52 -20.33
C LYS A 359 -0.35 3.27 -20.66
N THR A 360 0.97 3.31 -20.45
CA THR A 360 1.85 2.13 -20.66
C THR A 360 1.51 0.97 -19.73
N MET A 361 1.22 1.23 -18.45
CA MET A 361 0.77 0.21 -17.49
C MET A 361 -0.54 -0.44 -17.95
N MET A 362 -1.51 0.36 -18.41
CA MET A 362 -2.78 -0.15 -18.92
C MET A 362 -2.61 -0.93 -20.23
N PHE A 363 -1.64 -0.56 -21.08
CA PHE A 363 -1.26 -1.35 -22.25
C PHE A 363 -0.85 -2.79 -21.87
N TYR A 364 0.01 -2.95 -20.85
CA TYR A 364 0.35 -4.28 -20.33
C TYR A 364 -0.83 -4.97 -19.65
N HIS A 365 -1.69 -4.20 -18.96
CA HIS A 365 -2.91 -4.74 -18.37
C HIS A 365 -3.83 -5.36 -19.42
N MET A 366 -4.07 -4.66 -20.53
CA MET A 366 -4.90 -5.13 -21.63
C MET A 366 -4.29 -6.37 -22.31
N LEU A 367 -2.96 -6.45 -22.48
CA LEU A 367 -2.29 -7.67 -22.94
C LEU A 367 -2.53 -8.85 -22.00
N ARG A 368 -2.45 -8.64 -20.68
CA ARG A 368 -2.77 -9.68 -19.69
C ARG A 368 -4.24 -10.10 -19.77
N GLN A 369 -5.18 -9.17 -19.92
CA GLN A 369 -6.60 -9.50 -20.07
C GLN A 369 -6.85 -10.33 -21.34
N LYS A 370 -6.23 -9.96 -22.47
CA LYS A 370 -6.41 -10.64 -23.76
C LYS A 370 -5.91 -12.07 -23.75
N PHE A 371 -4.75 -12.35 -23.13
CA PHE A 371 -4.08 -13.64 -23.22
C PHE A 371 -4.14 -14.50 -21.95
N GLY A 372 -4.55 -13.91 -20.82
CA GLY A 372 -4.52 -14.55 -19.51
C GLY A 372 -3.12 -14.64 -18.89
N ASP A 373 -3.08 -14.90 -17.59
CA ASP A 373 -1.87 -14.81 -16.76
C ASP A 373 -0.72 -15.68 -17.27
N LYS A 374 -1.00 -16.92 -17.70
CA LYS A 374 0.04 -17.87 -18.13
C LYS A 374 0.79 -17.39 -19.37
N LYS A 375 0.07 -17.09 -20.47
CA LYS A 375 0.69 -16.64 -21.73
C LYS A 375 1.37 -15.28 -21.55
N PHE A 376 0.79 -14.39 -20.75
CA PHE A 376 1.40 -13.11 -20.40
C PHE A 376 2.77 -13.30 -19.71
N ILE A 377 2.82 -14.15 -18.68
CA ILE A 377 4.08 -14.46 -17.96
C ILE A 377 5.09 -15.12 -18.89
N ASP A 378 4.67 -16.08 -19.71
CA ASP A 378 5.57 -16.80 -20.62
C ASP A 378 6.17 -15.86 -21.68
N ALA A 379 5.39 -14.89 -22.19
CA ALA A 379 5.89 -13.86 -23.10
C ALA A 379 6.94 -12.94 -22.44
N LEU A 380 6.70 -12.51 -21.20
CA LEU A 380 7.66 -11.70 -20.44
C LEU A 380 8.95 -12.47 -20.13
N ARG A 381 8.85 -13.76 -19.79
CA ARG A 381 10.02 -14.63 -19.61
C ARG A 381 10.82 -14.78 -20.89
N HIS A 382 10.15 -15.00 -22.02
CA HIS A 382 10.79 -15.07 -23.33
C HIS A 382 11.51 -13.76 -23.67
N PHE A 383 10.84 -12.62 -23.46
CA PHE A 383 11.42 -11.28 -23.67
C PHE A 383 12.65 -11.06 -22.80
N TYR A 384 12.59 -11.38 -21.50
CA TYR A 384 13.73 -11.25 -20.59
C TYR A 384 14.91 -12.12 -21.03
N LEU A 385 14.67 -13.40 -21.32
CA LEU A 385 15.73 -14.33 -21.71
C LEU A 385 16.43 -13.92 -23.00
N LYS A 386 15.69 -13.40 -23.99
CA LYS A 386 16.24 -12.95 -25.28
C LYS A 386 17.08 -11.67 -25.16
N ASN A 387 16.70 -10.79 -24.24
CA ASN A 387 17.25 -9.44 -24.14
C ASN A 387 18.11 -9.18 -22.90
N LYS A 388 18.38 -10.20 -22.08
CA LYS A 388 19.26 -10.10 -20.91
C LYS A 388 20.64 -9.57 -21.33
N PHE A 389 21.07 -8.49 -20.69
CA PHE A 389 22.28 -7.71 -20.96
C PHE A 389 22.40 -7.17 -22.38
N ARG A 390 21.26 -6.80 -22.97
CA ARG A 390 21.15 -6.15 -24.29
C ARG A 390 20.16 -4.99 -24.21
N ARG A 391 20.29 -4.01 -25.10
CA ARG A 391 19.27 -2.98 -25.29
C ARG A 391 18.10 -3.58 -26.04
N ALA A 392 16.89 -3.32 -25.55
CA ALA A 392 15.64 -3.81 -26.10
C ALA A 392 14.70 -2.65 -26.44
N VAL A 393 13.79 -2.91 -27.37
CA VAL A 393 12.74 -1.97 -27.80
C VAL A 393 11.34 -2.61 -27.70
N PHE A 394 10.29 -1.81 -27.88
CA PHE A 394 8.91 -2.33 -27.93
C PHE A 394 8.69 -3.42 -28.99
N GLU A 395 9.44 -3.39 -30.10
CA GLU A 395 9.36 -4.42 -31.14
C GLU A 395 9.85 -5.79 -30.63
N ASP A 396 10.88 -5.84 -29.79
CA ASP A 396 11.34 -7.10 -29.18
C ASP A 396 10.29 -7.70 -28.23
N LEU A 397 9.55 -6.82 -27.55
CA LEU A 397 8.42 -7.19 -26.70
C LEU A 397 7.29 -7.76 -27.54
N LYS A 398 6.87 -7.06 -28.60
CA LYS A 398 5.85 -7.54 -29.56
C LYS A 398 6.18 -8.94 -30.06
N ASN A 399 7.39 -9.12 -30.60
CA ASN A 399 7.88 -10.39 -31.10
C ASN A 399 7.84 -11.51 -30.04
N SER A 400 8.05 -11.18 -28.76
CA SER A 400 7.98 -12.17 -27.67
C SER A 400 6.55 -12.57 -27.32
N PHE A 401 5.61 -11.62 -27.38
CA PHE A 401 4.19 -11.91 -27.24
C PHE A 401 3.68 -12.74 -28.41
N GLU A 402 3.87 -12.31 -29.65
CA GLU A 402 3.42 -13.04 -30.85
C GLU A 402 3.97 -14.47 -30.89
N LYS A 403 5.23 -14.66 -30.47
CA LYS A 403 5.85 -15.99 -30.39
C LYS A 403 5.20 -16.92 -29.36
N THR A 404 4.60 -16.37 -28.31
CA THR A 404 4.03 -17.13 -27.19
C THR A 404 2.51 -17.28 -27.31
N THR A 405 1.85 -16.33 -27.97
CA THR A 405 0.40 -16.28 -28.10
C THR A 405 -0.10 -16.87 -29.41
N ASP A 406 0.76 -16.92 -30.43
CA ASP A 406 0.44 -17.23 -31.84
C ASP A 406 -0.57 -16.24 -32.45
N ASP A 407 -0.58 -14.99 -31.98
CA ASP A 407 -1.46 -13.91 -32.43
C ASP A 407 -0.66 -12.80 -33.13
N ASN A 408 -1.25 -12.08 -34.09
CA ASN A 408 -0.62 -10.90 -34.70
C ASN A 408 -0.99 -9.65 -33.89
N LEU A 409 0.03 -8.91 -33.45
CA LEU A 409 -0.13 -7.78 -32.55
C LEU A 409 0.22 -6.44 -33.19
N ASP A 410 0.42 -6.38 -34.51
CA ASP A 410 0.80 -5.16 -35.22
C ASP A 410 -0.21 -4.03 -34.98
N TYR A 411 -1.50 -4.32 -35.17
CA TYR A 411 -2.56 -3.33 -34.96
C TYR A 411 -2.66 -2.89 -33.49
N PHE A 412 -2.60 -3.85 -32.56
CA PHE A 412 -2.68 -3.56 -31.13
C PHE A 412 -1.52 -2.66 -30.67
N PHE A 413 -0.29 -2.96 -31.11
CA PHE A 413 0.88 -2.16 -30.77
C PHE A 413 0.84 -0.78 -31.45
N ASP A 414 0.45 -0.69 -32.73
CA ASP A 414 0.33 0.59 -33.43
C ASP A 414 -0.66 1.53 -32.73
N GLN A 415 -1.89 1.05 -32.46
CA GLN A 415 -2.93 1.90 -31.90
C GLN A 415 -2.59 2.44 -30.50
N TRP A 416 -1.86 1.66 -29.68
CA TRP A 416 -1.55 2.05 -28.31
C TRP A 416 -0.20 2.74 -28.15
N LEU A 417 0.81 2.39 -28.96
CA LEU A 417 2.16 2.92 -28.81
C LEU A 417 2.42 4.16 -29.67
N ALA A 418 1.88 4.21 -30.89
CA ALA A 418 2.18 5.25 -31.87
C ALA A 418 1.16 6.41 -31.88
N LYS A 419 -0.01 6.24 -31.24
CA LYS A 419 -1.11 7.22 -31.28
C LYS A 419 -1.34 7.93 -29.95
N THR A 420 -1.67 9.21 -30.04
CA THR A 420 -2.18 10.02 -28.94
C THR A 420 -3.68 9.77 -28.71
N GLY A 421 -4.19 10.21 -27.57
CA GLY A 421 -5.59 10.11 -27.18
C GLY A 421 -5.94 8.82 -26.46
N ALA A 422 -7.22 8.73 -26.12
CA ALA A 422 -7.88 7.59 -25.49
C ALA A 422 -9.33 7.51 -25.99
N PRO A 423 -9.94 6.32 -26.08
CA PRO A 423 -11.34 6.18 -26.43
C PRO A 423 -12.26 6.77 -25.34
N GLU A 424 -13.39 7.32 -25.78
CA GLU A 424 -14.50 7.76 -24.93
C GLU A 424 -15.73 6.90 -25.27
N LEU A 425 -16.12 6.03 -24.34
CA LEU A 425 -17.21 5.07 -24.53
C LEU A 425 -18.58 5.65 -24.17
N GLU A 426 -19.62 5.10 -24.78
CA GLU A 426 -21.02 5.42 -24.47
C GLU A 426 -21.89 4.17 -24.54
N LEU A 427 -22.73 3.95 -23.52
CA LEU A 427 -23.79 2.95 -23.52
C LEU A 427 -25.10 3.63 -23.94
N LYS A 428 -25.77 3.12 -24.97
CA LYS A 428 -27.03 3.68 -25.48
C LYS A 428 -28.13 2.62 -25.56
N HIS A 429 -29.36 3.10 -25.41
CA HIS A 429 -30.61 2.33 -25.60
C HIS A 429 -30.65 0.93 -24.95
N PRO A 430 -30.19 0.74 -23.69
CA PRO A 430 -30.33 -0.54 -23.02
C PRO A 430 -31.81 -0.85 -22.76
N ILE A 431 -32.32 -1.92 -23.38
CA ILE A 431 -33.71 -2.37 -23.23
C ILE A 431 -33.75 -3.89 -23.01
N ILE A 432 -34.74 -4.33 -22.23
CA ILE A 432 -35.04 -5.76 -22.04
C ILE A 432 -36.41 -6.04 -22.66
N GLU A 433 -36.45 -6.95 -23.61
CA GLU A 433 -37.67 -7.48 -24.19
C GLU A 433 -37.88 -8.91 -23.66
N LYS A 434 -39.11 -9.22 -23.23
CA LYS A 434 -39.47 -10.60 -22.87
C LYS A 434 -39.95 -11.32 -24.13
N SER A 435 -39.33 -12.45 -24.46
CA SER A 435 -39.73 -13.32 -25.57
C SER A 435 -39.85 -14.74 -25.03
N ASP A 436 -41.08 -15.28 -25.00
CA ASP A 436 -41.42 -16.56 -24.38
C ASP A 436 -40.96 -16.67 -22.90
N ASP A 437 -40.17 -17.70 -22.58
CA ASP A 437 -39.55 -17.97 -21.27
C ASP A 437 -38.14 -17.34 -21.13
N LYS A 438 -37.76 -16.42 -22.03
CA LYS A 438 -36.43 -15.78 -22.04
C LYS A 438 -36.50 -14.26 -22.06
N TYR A 439 -35.37 -13.65 -21.70
CA TYR A 439 -35.14 -12.21 -21.71
C TYR A 439 -34.09 -11.87 -22.76
N LEU A 440 -34.46 -11.02 -23.72
CA LEU A 440 -33.58 -10.48 -24.75
C LEU A 440 -33.11 -9.09 -24.32
N LEU A 441 -31.83 -8.96 -24.02
CA LEU A 441 -31.16 -7.70 -23.70
C LEU A 441 -30.60 -7.09 -25.00
N LYS A 442 -31.04 -5.89 -25.35
CA LYS A 442 -30.51 -5.11 -26.48
C LYS A 442 -29.89 -3.82 -25.98
N PHE A 443 -28.77 -3.42 -26.56
CA PHE A 443 -28.09 -2.17 -26.25
C PHE A 443 -27.14 -1.78 -27.38
N GLU A 444 -26.63 -0.57 -27.35
CA GLU A 444 -25.60 -0.08 -28.27
C GLU A 444 -24.36 0.38 -27.50
N ILE A 445 -23.18 0.09 -28.04
CA ILE A 445 -21.92 0.65 -27.58
C ILE A 445 -21.41 1.63 -28.64
N GLY A 446 -21.00 2.83 -28.23
CA GLY A 446 -20.43 3.85 -29.12
C GLY A 446 -19.07 4.38 -28.66
N GLN A 447 -18.31 4.92 -29.63
CA GLN A 447 -17.06 5.65 -29.43
C GLN A 447 -17.24 7.12 -29.85
N LYS A 448 -16.98 8.09 -28.96
CA LYS A 448 -17.26 9.51 -29.22
C LYS A 448 -16.24 10.19 -30.12
N GLN A 449 -14.98 9.78 -30.04
CA GLN A 449 -13.88 10.36 -30.80
C GLN A 449 -13.85 9.89 -32.26
N ASP A 450 -13.13 10.61 -33.15
CA ASP A 450 -13.10 10.30 -34.59
C ASP A 450 -12.23 9.09 -34.94
N TYR A 451 -11.09 8.94 -34.25
CA TYR A 451 -10.26 7.74 -34.38
C TYR A 451 -10.89 6.59 -33.61
N LEU A 452 -11.36 5.57 -34.32
CA LEU A 452 -12.00 4.40 -33.71
C LEU A 452 -10.93 3.39 -33.31
N TYR A 453 -10.91 3.05 -32.02
CA TYR A 453 -10.03 2.02 -31.48
C TYR A 453 -10.69 0.66 -31.63
N ASP A 454 -9.89 -0.38 -31.80
CA ASP A 454 -10.34 -1.77 -31.67
C ASP A 454 -10.27 -2.17 -30.20
N LEU A 455 -11.45 -2.34 -29.58
CA LEU A 455 -11.60 -2.47 -28.14
C LEU A 455 -12.29 -3.78 -27.76
N ASP A 456 -11.60 -4.57 -26.92
CA ASP A 456 -12.19 -5.69 -26.19
C ASP A 456 -12.78 -5.17 -24.86
N ILE A 457 -14.06 -4.84 -24.85
CA ILE A 457 -14.77 -4.20 -23.72
C ILE A 457 -15.38 -5.27 -22.81
N PRO A 458 -15.00 -5.33 -21.51
CA PRO A 458 -15.70 -6.19 -20.55
C PRO A 458 -17.15 -5.75 -20.38
N VAL A 459 -18.09 -6.69 -20.44
CA VAL A 459 -19.51 -6.46 -20.18
C VAL A 459 -19.94 -7.32 -19.00
N VAL A 460 -20.58 -6.71 -18.01
CA VAL A 460 -21.06 -7.37 -16.79
C VAL A 460 -22.57 -7.19 -16.67
N ILE A 461 -23.26 -8.29 -16.38
CA ILE A 461 -24.71 -8.34 -16.26
C ILE A 461 -25.08 -9.00 -14.94
N HIS A 462 -25.91 -8.32 -14.15
CA HIS A 462 -26.44 -8.84 -12.89
C HIS A 462 -27.88 -9.30 -13.10
N PHE A 463 -28.28 -10.43 -12.49
CA PHE A 463 -29.61 -11.01 -12.66
C PHE A 463 -30.42 -11.03 -11.37
N GLU A 464 -31.73 -11.14 -11.54
CA GLU A 464 -32.67 -11.39 -10.46
C GLU A 464 -32.42 -12.76 -9.81
N ASN A 465 -32.34 -12.78 -8.47
CA ASN A 465 -32.09 -13.97 -7.64
C ASN A 465 -30.75 -14.71 -7.88
N GLU A 466 -29.80 -14.10 -8.59
CA GLU A 466 -28.45 -14.65 -8.74
C GLU A 466 -27.44 -13.84 -7.92
N SER A 467 -26.54 -14.54 -7.22
CA SER A 467 -25.54 -13.91 -6.37
C SER A 467 -24.29 -13.46 -7.13
N HIS A 468 -24.05 -13.96 -8.35
CA HIS A 468 -22.88 -13.67 -9.15
C HIS A 468 -23.29 -13.03 -10.48
N ALA A 469 -22.52 -12.04 -10.92
CA ALA A 469 -22.73 -11.42 -12.22
C ALA A 469 -22.16 -12.29 -13.36
N PHE A 470 -22.85 -12.29 -14.51
CA PHE A 470 -22.29 -12.82 -15.76
C PHE A 470 -21.32 -11.80 -16.35
N ARG A 471 -20.16 -12.28 -16.81
CA ARG A 471 -19.12 -11.46 -17.43
C ARG A 471 -18.75 -12.02 -18.79
N THR A 472 -18.71 -11.16 -19.80
CA THR A 472 -18.18 -11.46 -21.13
C THR A 472 -17.31 -10.32 -21.65
N PHE A 473 -16.75 -10.47 -22.85
CA PHE A 473 -16.10 -9.40 -23.60
C PHE A 473 -16.83 -9.18 -24.92
N ILE A 474 -16.97 -7.91 -25.31
CA ILE A 474 -17.49 -7.50 -26.61
C ILE A 474 -16.39 -6.74 -27.33
N ASN A 475 -16.09 -7.15 -28.56
CA ASN A 475 -15.18 -6.44 -29.43
C ASN A 475 -15.95 -5.43 -30.28
N THR A 476 -15.45 -4.20 -30.40
CA THR A 476 -15.97 -3.21 -31.36
C THR A 476 -14.89 -2.25 -31.83
N ASN A 477 -14.96 -1.89 -33.10
CA ASN A 477 -14.16 -0.85 -33.74
C ASN A 477 -15.02 0.19 -34.49
N GLN A 478 -16.31 0.26 -34.15
CA GLN A 478 -17.29 1.11 -34.82
C GLN A 478 -17.61 2.37 -34.00
N LYS A 479 -18.17 3.38 -34.68
CA LYS A 479 -18.64 4.62 -34.01
C LYS A 479 -19.85 4.35 -33.09
N SER A 480 -20.72 3.42 -33.50
CA SER A 480 -21.88 2.92 -32.76
C SER A 480 -22.22 1.53 -33.30
N GLU A 481 -22.41 0.54 -32.43
CA GLU A 481 -22.73 -0.84 -32.80
C GLU A 481 -23.77 -1.42 -31.84
N SER A 482 -24.77 -2.13 -32.38
CA SER A 482 -25.85 -2.74 -31.62
C SER A 482 -25.52 -4.18 -31.24
N PHE A 483 -25.83 -4.55 -30.01
CA PHE A 483 -25.62 -5.89 -29.46
C PHE A 483 -26.92 -6.45 -28.89
N GLU A 484 -27.09 -7.76 -29.06
CA GLU A 484 -28.24 -8.50 -28.53
C GLU A 484 -27.74 -9.75 -27.79
N MET A 485 -28.28 -10.00 -26.60
CA MET A 485 -27.90 -11.13 -25.75
C MET A 485 -29.15 -11.74 -25.11
N GLU A 486 -29.22 -13.07 -25.07
CA GLU A 486 -30.38 -13.81 -24.58
C GLU A 486 -30.06 -14.51 -23.25
N PHE A 487 -30.94 -14.37 -22.25
CA PHE A 487 -30.78 -14.95 -20.92
C PHE A 487 -32.06 -15.62 -20.42
N SER A 488 -31.91 -16.66 -19.58
CA SER A 488 -33.03 -17.31 -18.89
C SER A 488 -33.52 -16.50 -17.68
N SER A 489 -32.61 -15.79 -17.02
CA SER A 489 -32.88 -14.96 -15.85
C SER A 489 -33.02 -13.50 -16.25
N LYS A 490 -33.86 -12.75 -15.55
CA LYS A 490 -34.11 -11.33 -15.85
C LYS A 490 -32.88 -10.48 -15.53
N PRO A 491 -32.29 -9.75 -16.50
CA PRO A 491 -31.23 -8.79 -16.22
C PRO A 491 -31.74 -7.63 -15.36
N LEU A 492 -30.94 -7.21 -14.38
CA LEU A 492 -31.23 -6.09 -13.48
C LEU A 492 -30.26 -4.92 -13.66
N ILE A 493 -29.00 -5.20 -14.00
CA ILE A 493 -27.98 -4.18 -14.23
C ILE A 493 -27.11 -4.61 -15.42
N LEU A 494 -26.83 -3.69 -16.33
CA LEU A 494 -25.86 -3.83 -17.43
C LEU A 494 -24.72 -2.82 -17.23
N GLU A 495 -23.48 -3.30 -17.26
CA GLU A 495 -22.28 -2.48 -17.05
C GLU A 495 -21.21 -2.73 -18.11
N LEU A 496 -20.64 -1.65 -18.64
CA LEU A 496 -19.46 -1.69 -19.50
C LEU A 496 -18.22 -1.30 -18.70
N ASP A 497 -17.19 -2.15 -18.75
CA ASP A 497 -15.90 -1.97 -18.11
C ASP A 497 -15.97 -1.52 -16.61
N PRO A 498 -16.79 -2.16 -15.75
CA PRO A 498 -16.97 -1.72 -14.36
C PRO A 498 -15.73 -1.88 -13.47
N GLU A 499 -14.77 -2.68 -13.94
CA GLU A 499 -13.49 -2.95 -13.30
C GLU A 499 -12.33 -2.09 -13.85
N PHE A 500 -12.59 -1.19 -14.80
CA PHE A 500 -11.58 -0.30 -15.41
C PHE A 500 -10.41 -1.08 -16.04
N ASP A 501 -10.71 -2.13 -16.80
CA ASP A 501 -9.73 -2.98 -17.47
C ASP A 501 -9.30 -2.40 -18.84
N VAL A 502 -10.04 -1.46 -19.41
CA VAL A 502 -9.73 -0.84 -20.72
C VAL A 502 -9.08 0.53 -20.52
N PHE A 503 -7.99 0.81 -21.24
CA PHE A 503 -7.47 2.18 -21.29
C PHE A 503 -8.44 3.08 -22.06
N ARG A 504 -9.08 3.99 -21.34
CA ARG A 504 -10.06 4.93 -21.88
C ARG A 504 -10.08 6.21 -21.06
N LYS A 505 -10.62 7.27 -21.66
CA LYS A 505 -10.89 8.50 -20.92
C LYS A 505 -12.20 8.31 -20.15
N LEU A 506 -12.16 8.60 -18.86
CA LEU A 506 -13.32 8.40 -17.99
C LEU A 506 -14.29 9.56 -18.15
N HIS A 507 -15.59 9.26 -18.23
CA HIS A 507 -16.60 10.29 -18.07
C HIS A 507 -16.55 10.83 -16.63
N PRO A 508 -16.83 12.13 -16.38
CA PRO A 508 -16.71 12.70 -15.04
C PRO A 508 -17.44 11.94 -13.93
N LEU A 509 -18.62 11.39 -14.25
CA LEU A 509 -19.44 10.64 -13.29
C LEU A 509 -18.94 9.22 -13.00
N GLU A 510 -17.92 8.74 -13.71
CA GLU A 510 -17.25 7.47 -13.43
C GLU A 510 -16.12 7.61 -12.40
N THR A 511 -15.88 8.83 -11.92
CA THR A 511 -14.88 9.11 -10.88
C THR A 511 -15.46 10.09 -9.86
N PRO A 512 -14.98 10.09 -8.61
CA PRO A 512 -15.31 11.18 -7.72
C PRO A 512 -14.68 12.49 -8.22
N SER A 513 -15.35 13.63 -8.03
CA SER A 513 -14.73 14.95 -8.23
C SER A 513 -13.67 15.18 -7.17
N THR A 514 -12.44 14.76 -7.47
CA THR A 514 -11.30 14.82 -6.57
C THR A 514 -10.60 16.18 -6.63
N LEU A 515 -9.73 16.44 -5.66
CA LEU A 515 -8.88 17.63 -5.68
C LEU A 515 -7.93 17.65 -6.89
N SER A 516 -7.50 16.50 -7.42
CA SER A 516 -6.69 16.40 -8.65
C SER A 516 -7.38 17.05 -9.85
N LYS A 517 -8.68 16.82 -10.02
CA LYS A 517 -9.49 17.44 -11.07
C LYS A 517 -9.50 18.97 -10.98
N LEU A 518 -9.60 19.50 -9.75
CA LEU A 518 -9.53 20.94 -9.51
C LEU A 518 -8.13 21.52 -9.74
N LEU A 519 -7.09 20.79 -9.34
CA LEU A 519 -5.69 21.18 -9.45
C LEU A 519 -5.19 21.12 -10.91
N GLY A 520 -5.66 20.16 -11.69
CA GLY A 520 -5.32 19.97 -13.10
C GLY A 520 -6.16 20.81 -14.09
N ALA A 521 -7.18 21.52 -13.58
CA ALA A 521 -8.09 22.29 -14.44
C ALA A 521 -7.37 23.42 -15.18
N GLN A 522 -7.68 23.60 -16.46
CA GLN A 522 -7.14 24.72 -17.24
C GLN A 522 -7.84 26.04 -16.87
N LYS A 523 -7.05 27.08 -16.57
CA LYS A 523 -7.48 28.43 -16.20
C LYS A 523 -8.63 28.43 -15.18
N PRO A 524 -8.44 27.83 -13.99
CA PRO A 524 -9.50 27.73 -12.99
C PRO A 524 -9.86 29.12 -12.46
N LEU A 525 -11.09 29.27 -11.96
CA LEU A 525 -11.56 30.51 -11.34
C LEU A 525 -11.43 30.40 -9.81
N ILE A 526 -10.68 31.32 -9.19
CA ILE A 526 -10.64 31.48 -7.73
C ILE A 526 -11.58 32.63 -7.36
N LEU A 527 -12.59 32.33 -6.55
CA LEU A 527 -13.56 33.29 -6.03
C LEU A 527 -13.22 33.66 -4.59
N LEU A 528 -12.82 34.91 -4.42
CA LEU A 528 -12.58 35.54 -3.13
C LEU A 528 -13.90 36.04 -2.53
N PRO A 529 -14.08 35.99 -1.21
CA PRO A 529 -15.24 36.61 -0.58
C PRO A 529 -15.16 38.15 -0.73
N SER A 530 -16.27 38.81 -1.07
CA SER A 530 -16.26 40.28 -1.23
C SER A 530 -16.05 41.03 0.09
N GLU A 531 -16.47 40.43 1.20
CA GLU A 531 -16.39 41.00 2.55
C GLU A 531 -15.85 39.95 3.53
N SER A 532 -14.58 40.09 3.91
CA SER A 532 -13.94 39.20 4.89
C SER A 532 -12.84 39.95 5.67
N PRO A 533 -12.74 39.78 7.00
CA PRO A 533 -11.62 40.32 7.77
C PRO A 533 -10.27 39.69 7.38
N GLU A 534 -10.28 38.49 6.77
CA GLU A 534 -9.10 37.78 6.31
C GLU A 534 -8.75 38.04 4.82
N MET A 535 -9.38 39.02 4.17
CA MET A 535 -9.28 39.25 2.71
C MET A 535 -7.84 39.27 2.18
N LYS A 536 -6.93 39.96 2.88
CA LYS A 536 -5.51 40.04 2.49
C LYS A 536 -4.85 38.66 2.38
N PHE A 537 -5.20 37.73 3.25
CA PHE A 537 -4.65 36.38 3.25
C PHE A 537 -5.22 35.53 2.11
N TYR A 538 -6.49 35.72 1.75
CA TYR A 538 -7.07 35.07 0.57
C TYR A 538 -6.46 35.58 -0.73
N GLU A 539 -6.21 36.89 -0.84
CA GLU A 539 -5.49 37.48 -1.97
C GLU A 539 -4.06 36.93 -2.07
N GLU A 540 -3.32 36.88 -0.97
CA GLU A 540 -1.98 36.27 -0.93
C GLU A 540 -1.99 34.78 -1.29
N PHE A 541 -3.02 34.04 -0.85
CA PHE A 541 -3.21 32.64 -1.21
C PHE A 541 -3.42 32.47 -2.72
N ALA A 542 -4.34 33.24 -3.31
CA ALA A 542 -4.64 33.20 -4.74
C ALA A 542 -3.45 33.63 -5.60
N LEU A 543 -2.70 34.66 -5.18
CA LEU A 543 -1.49 35.13 -5.86
C LEU A 543 -0.32 34.14 -5.79
N ASN A 544 -0.19 33.39 -4.69
CA ASN A 544 0.81 32.33 -4.62
C ASN A 544 0.46 31.17 -5.54
N TRP A 545 -0.83 30.87 -5.71
CA TRP A 545 -1.29 29.87 -6.67
C TRP A 545 -1.09 30.34 -8.12
N SER A 546 -1.19 31.64 -8.40
CA SER A 546 -0.96 32.20 -9.74
C SER A 546 0.51 32.25 -10.19
N LYS A 547 1.45 31.73 -9.40
CA LYS A 547 2.87 31.58 -9.80
C LYS A 547 3.11 30.40 -10.74
N ASP A 548 2.12 29.52 -10.96
CA ASP A 548 2.12 28.59 -12.09
C ASP A 548 2.02 29.40 -13.39
N LYS A 549 3.18 29.60 -14.04
CA LYS A 549 3.30 30.43 -15.23
C LYS A 549 2.65 29.79 -16.47
N GLU A 550 2.42 28.48 -16.46
CA GLU A 550 1.84 27.76 -17.60
C GLU A 550 0.31 27.72 -17.56
N ASN A 551 -0.30 27.87 -16.38
CA ASN A 551 -1.76 27.77 -16.20
C ASN A 551 -2.31 28.74 -15.13
N PRO A 552 -2.23 30.06 -15.33
CA PRO A 552 -2.64 31.03 -14.31
C PRO A 552 -4.17 30.97 -14.06
N PRO A 553 -4.61 31.00 -12.78
CA PRO A 553 -6.02 31.09 -12.43
C PRO A 553 -6.57 32.49 -12.73
N GLU A 554 -7.85 32.55 -13.06
CA GLU A 554 -8.62 33.79 -13.02
C GLU A 554 -9.02 34.07 -11.57
N ILE A 555 -8.80 35.28 -11.07
CA ILE A 555 -9.14 35.66 -9.69
C ILE A 555 -10.21 36.74 -9.74
N LYS A 556 -11.34 36.52 -9.06
CA LYS A 556 -12.45 37.48 -8.93
C LYS A 556 -13.01 37.48 -7.51
N LYS A 557 -13.66 38.56 -7.11
CA LYS A 557 -14.53 38.59 -5.93
C LYS A 557 -15.90 38.00 -6.29
N ASP A 558 -16.54 37.37 -5.32
CA ASP A 558 -17.86 36.73 -5.49
C ASP A 558 -18.99 37.70 -5.86
N ASN A 559 -18.85 39.00 -5.56
CA ASN A 559 -19.78 40.05 -5.99
C ASN A 559 -19.62 40.49 -7.46
N GLU A 560 -18.52 40.11 -8.12
CA GLU A 560 -18.27 40.41 -9.53
C GLU A 560 -19.04 39.45 -10.47
N ILE A 561 -19.61 38.37 -9.93
CA ILE A 561 -20.39 37.40 -10.69
C ILE A 561 -21.77 37.17 -10.07
N SER A 562 -22.78 36.99 -10.91
CA SER A 562 -24.16 36.72 -10.46
C SER A 562 -24.42 35.23 -10.23
N ARG A 563 -23.73 34.35 -10.96
CA ARG A 563 -23.85 32.89 -10.91
C ARG A 563 -22.51 32.23 -11.20
N LEU A 564 -22.32 30.99 -10.73
CA LEU A 564 -21.14 30.19 -11.05
C LEU A 564 -21.06 29.89 -12.56
N PRO A 565 -19.91 30.10 -13.22
CA PRO A 565 -19.72 29.76 -14.63
C PRO A 565 -19.82 28.25 -14.88
N ARG A 566 -20.23 27.87 -16.10
CA ARG A 566 -20.47 26.46 -16.49
C ARG A 566 -19.27 25.80 -17.20
N ASP A 567 -18.30 26.61 -17.61
CA ASP A 567 -17.19 26.28 -18.50
C ASP A 567 -15.85 26.22 -17.76
N LYS A 568 -15.85 26.32 -16.42
CA LYS A 568 -14.64 26.39 -15.60
C LYS A 568 -14.78 25.61 -14.30
N SER A 569 -13.64 25.08 -13.84
CA SER A 569 -13.48 24.62 -12.47
C SER A 569 -13.28 25.81 -11.54
N ILE A 570 -13.85 25.76 -10.34
CA ILE A 570 -13.99 26.92 -9.45
C ILE A 570 -13.47 26.57 -8.06
N TRP A 571 -12.72 27.48 -7.44
CA TRP A 571 -12.35 27.45 -6.03
C TRP A 571 -13.07 28.54 -5.27
N LEU A 572 -13.87 28.17 -4.27
CA LEU A 572 -14.50 29.06 -3.31
C LEU A 572 -13.61 29.18 -2.08
N LEU A 573 -13.19 30.40 -1.75
CA LEU A 573 -12.42 30.66 -0.53
C LEU A 573 -13.31 31.26 0.55
N GLY A 574 -13.30 30.66 1.74
CA GLY A 574 -14.05 31.13 2.90
C GLY A 574 -15.49 30.62 2.96
N LYS A 575 -16.02 30.55 4.19
CA LYS A 575 -17.43 30.23 4.45
C LYS A 575 -18.34 31.42 4.13
N GLU A 576 -17.78 32.62 4.23
CA GLU A 576 -18.38 33.92 3.95
C GLU A 576 -18.59 34.21 2.47
N ASN A 577 -17.98 33.42 1.57
CA ASN A 577 -18.22 33.55 0.14
C ASN A 577 -19.70 33.29 -0.18
N LYS A 578 -20.29 34.18 -1.00
CA LYS A 578 -21.71 34.16 -1.39
C LYS A 578 -22.18 32.80 -1.92
N PHE A 579 -21.31 32.04 -2.59
CA PHE A 579 -21.66 30.73 -3.17
C PHE A 579 -21.37 29.55 -2.24
N SER A 580 -20.63 29.75 -1.15
CA SER A 580 -20.26 28.67 -0.21
C SER A 580 -21.48 28.07 0.48
N ALA A 581 -22.50 28.85 0.85
CA ALA A 581 -23.67 28.32 1.55
C ALA A 581 -24.42 27.25 0.73
N GLU A 582 -24.66 27.49 -0.56
CA GLU A 582 -25.30 26.53 -1.45
C GLU A 582 -24.39 25.34 -1.74
N ALA A 583 -23.09 25.59 -1.96
CA ALA A 583 -22.11 24.55 -2.20
C ALA A 583 -21.99 23.59 -1.00
N LEU A 584 -21.95 24.11 0.23
CA LEU A 584 -21.92 23.31 1.47
C LEU A 584 -23.23 22.56 1.69
N LYS A 585 -24.39 23.17 1.39
CA LYS A 585 -25.69 22.48 1.44
C LYS A 585 -25.72 21.28 0.50
N ASN A 586 -25.14 21.40 -0.69
CA ASN A 586 -25.01 20.27 -1.63
C ASN A 586 -24.15 19.13 -1.08
N LEU A 587 -23.27 19.39 -0.10
CA LEU A 587 -22.50 18.33 0.54
C LEU A 587 -23.31 17.50 1.54
N GLU A 588 -24.48 17.96 1.99
CA GLU A 588 -25.33 17.25 2.95
C GLU A 588 -25.84 15.91 2.40
N LYS A 589 -26.03 15.80 1.09
CA LYS A 589 -26.39 14.53 0.43
C LYS A 589 -25.32 13.45 0.58
N TYR A 590 -24.09 13.85 0.91
CA TYR A 590 -22.98 12.94 1.19
C TYR A 590 -22.78 12.71 2.69
N GLY A 591 -23.76 13.06 3.54
CA GLY A 591 -23.69 12.84 4.99
C GLY A 591 -22.83 13.86 5.75
N ILE A 592 -22.45 14.97 5.12
CA ILE A 592 -21.73 16.07 5.78
C ILE A 592 -22.75 17.06 6.35
N LYS A 593 -22.78 17.24 7.67
CA LYS A 593 -23.72 18.16 8.33
C LYS A 593 -23.00 19.35 8.94
N PHE A 594 -23.41 20.56 8.57
CA PHE A 594 -22.82 21.79 9.09
C PHE A 594 -23.68 22.34 10.24
N ASN A 595 -23.23 22.18 11.48
CA ASN A 595 -23.87 22.80 12.64
C ASN A 595 -23.16 24.11 13.03
N LYS A 596 -23.77 24.90 13.91
CA LYS A 596 -23.22 26.20 14.35
C LYS A 596 -21.82 26.10 14.95
N ASN A 597 -21.55 25.05 15.71
CA ASN A 597 -20.30 24.88 16.48
C ASN A 597 -19.42 23.72 15.98
N GLN A 598 -19.95 22.87 15.09
CA GLN A 598 -19.25 21.68 14.62
C GLN A 598 -19.71 21.28 13.21
N THR A 599 -18.79 20.75 12.42
CA THR A 599 -19.07 20.05 11.17
C THR A 599 -19.00 18.55 11.43
N LEU A 600 -20.06 17.82 11.10
CA LEU A 600 -20.10 16.36 11.18
C LEU A 600 -19.74 15.79 9.81
N ILE A 601 -18.72 14.92 9.74
CA ILE A 601 -18.29 14.23 8.52
C ILE A 601 -18.25 12.74 8.86
N ASP A 602 -19.05 11.92 8.17
CA ASP A 602 -19.22 10.49 8.48
C ASP A 602 -19.55 10.24 9.96
N ASN A 603 -20.42 11.08 10.54
CA ASN A 603 -20.78 11.09 11.97
C ASN A 603 -19.64 11.45 12.96
N GLN A 604 -18.45 11.82 12.49
CA GLN A 604 -17.38 12.38 13.33
C GLN A 604 -17.49 13.91 13.38
N GLY A 605 -17.50 14.48 14.59
CA GLY A 605 -17.57 15.93 14.78
C GLY A 605 -16.22 16.63 14.80
N PHE A 606 -16.14 17.75 14.09
CA PHE A 606 -14.98 18.65 14.02
C PHE A 606 -15.43 20.07 14.34
N ASP A 607 -14.77 20.73 15.29
CA ASP A 607 -15.09 22.11 15.64
C ASP A 607 -14.49 23.13 14.63
N ASN A 608 -14.78 24.40 14.84
CA ASN A 608 -14.32 25.50 13.97
C ASN A 608 -12.82 25.83 14.10
N THR A 609 -12.06 25.11 14.94
CA THR A 609 -10.59 25.25 14.99
C THR A 609 -9.87 24.44 13.91
N HIS A 610 -10.64 23.70 13.11
CA HIS A 610 -10.16 22.88 12.01
C HIS A 610 -10.33 23.59 10.66
N SER A 611 -9.41 23.31 9.73
CA SER A 611 -9.55 23.76 8.34
C SER A 611 -10.20 22.65 7.50
N PHE A 612 -11.19 23.01 6.69
CA PHE A 612 -11.96 22.08 5.86
C PHE A 612 -11.71 22.34 4.38
N ILE A 613 -11.49 21.27 3.62
CA ILE A 613 -11.38 21.34 2.17
C ILE A 613 -12.31 20.29 1.56
N PHE A 614 -13.17 20.75 0.65
CA PHE A 614 -14.12 19.91 -0.05
C PHE A 614 -13.95 20.06 -1.56
N SER A 615 -14.23 18.99 -2.29
CA SER A 615 -14.39 19.00 -3.74
C SER A 615 -15.73 18.35 -4.09
N ASP A 616 -16.46 18.97 -5.02
CA ASP A 616 -17.68 18.44 -5.63
C ASP A 616 -17.69 18.77 -7.13
N PHE A 617 -18.64 18.23 -7.88
CA PHE A 617 -18.85 18.67 -9.25
C PHE A 617 -19.38 20.10 -9.29
N ASN A 618 -19.03 20.84 -10.35
CA ASN A 618 -19.72 22.08 -10.65
C ASN A 618 -21.21 21.74 -10.93
N PRO A 619 -22.17 22.28 -10.14
CA PRO A 619 -23.58 21.90 -10.25
C PRO A 619 -24.18 22.17 -11.63
N ALA A 620 -23.59 23.07 -12.41
CA ALA A 620 -24.07 23.42 -13.74
C ALA A 620 -23.44 22.59 -14.87
N ASN A 621 -22.30 21.93 -14.62
CA ASN A 621 -21.61 21.07 -15.58
C ASN A 621 -20.59 20.16 -14.87
N PRO A 622 -20.84 18.84 -14.76
CA PRO A 622 -19.95 17.91 -14.03
C PRO A 622 -18.58 17.70 -14.71
N GLU A 623 -18.38 18.16 -15.95
CA GLU A 623 -17.05 18.23 -16.57
C GLU A 623 -16.08 19.08 -15.76
N HIS A 624 -16.58 20.05 -14.99
CA HIS A 624 -15.78 20.92 -14.14
C HIS A 624 -15.97 20.63 -12.65
N GLY A 625 -14.95 20.97 -11.85
CA GLY A 625 -14.99 20.81 -10.40
C GLY A 625 -15.38 22.09 -9.65
N LEU A 626 -15.87 21.93 -8.43
CA LEU A 626 -16.10 22.97 -7.44
C LEU A 626 -15.35 22.63 -6.15
N GLY A 627 -14.34 23.42 -5.82
CA GLY A 627 -13.55 23.31 -4.59
C GLY A 627 -14.00 24.33 -3.57
N ILE A 628 -13.96 23.97 -2.29
CA ILE A 628 -14.26 24.87 -1.17
C ILE A 628 -13.13 24.77 -0.15
N ILE A 629 -12.57 25.90 0.25
CA ILE A 629 -11.54 25.99 1.30
C ILE A 629 -12.08 26.86 2.44
N ILE A 630 -12.25 26.25 3.61
CA ILE A 630 -12.64 26.94 4.85
C ILE A 630 -11.46 26.85 5.82
N PRO A 631 -10.62 27.89 5.93
CA PRO A 631 -9.49 27.87 6.84
C PRO A 631 -9.95 28.02 8.31
N ALA A 632 -9.23 27.40 9.24
CA ALA A 632 -9.42 27.61 10.68
C ALA A 632 -9.02 29.03 11.13
N SER A 633 -8.03 29.60 10.44
CA SER A 633 -7.49 30.94 10.68
C SER A 633 -6.76 31.43 9.43
N ALA A 634 -6.50 32.73 9.34
CA ALA A 634 -5.69 33.33 8.30
C ALA A 634 -4.31 32.63 8.12
N ASP A 635 -3.65 32.27 9.23
CA ASP A 635 -2.34 31.62 9.22
C ASP A 635 -2.36 30.21 8.61
N ALA A 636 -3.53 29.56 8.53
CA ALA A 636 -3.68 28.23 7.94
C ALA A 636 -3.61 28.23 6.40
N LEU A 637 -3.85 29.37 5.74
CA LEU A 637 -3.90 29.44 4.27
C LEU A 637 -2.54 29.18 3.61
N LYS A 638 -1.46 29.76 4.14
CA LYS A 638 -0.09 29.57 3.60
C LYS A 638 0.38 28.10 3.60
N PRO A 639 0.26 27.33 4.70
CA PRO A 639 0.60 25.91 4.67
C PRO A 639 -0.39 25.07 3.86
N LEU A 640 -1.64 25.49 3.65
CA LEU A 640 -2.58 24.79 2.79
C LEU A 640 -2.13 24.80 1.31
N SER A 641 -1.65 25.93 0.80
CA SER A 641 -1.25 26.04 -0.62
C SER A 641 -0.12 25.07 -0.99
N THR A 642 0.79 24.80 -0.06
CA THR A 642 1.87 23.82 -0.27
C THR A 642 1.41 22.38 -0.02
N LYS A 643 0.44 22.16 0.86
CA LYS A 643 -0.02 20.80 1.21
C LYS A 643 -1.02 20.22 0.22
N LEU A 644 -1.96 21.01 -0.30
CA LEU A 644 -3.07 20.51 -1.13
C LEU A 644 -2.66 19.65 -2.34
N PRO A 645 -1.57 19.96 -3.07
CA PRO A 645 -1.08 19.10 -4.16
C PRO A 645 -0.81 17.64 -3.75
N HIS A 646 -0.50 17.38 -2.47
CA HIS A 646 -0.25 16.03 -1.96
C HIS A 646 -1.52 15.23 -1.66
N TYR A 647 -2.70 15.86 -1.69
CA TYR A 647 -3.98 15.24 -1.33
C TYR A 647 -4.92 15.08 -2.53
N GLY A 648 -4.39 15.15 -3.76
CA GLY A 648 -5.17 15.16 -5.01
C GLY A 648 -6.26 14.08 -5.10
N LYS A 649 -6.07 12.87 -4.56
CA LYS A 649 -7.03 11.75 -4.65
C LYS A 649 -8.28 11.87 -3.77
N TYR A 650 -8.32 12.82 -2.84
CA TYR A 650 -9.40 12.95 -1.86
C TYR A 650 -10.45 13.95 -2.32
N THR A 651 -11.67 13.83 -1.77
CA THR A 651 -12.79 14.75 -1.98
C THR A 651 -13.10 15.58 -0.75
N CYS A 652 -12.61 15.17 0.42
CA CYS A 652 -12.75 15.86 1.69
C CYS A 652 -11.48 15.73 2.52
N LEU A 653 -11.02 16.84 3.10
CA LEU A 653 -9.88 16.91 4.01
C LEU A 653 -10.25 17.75 5.24
N VAL A 654 -9.75 17.33 6.39
CA VAL A 654 -9.76 18.12 7.62
C VAL A 654 -8.35 18.21 8.19
N PHE A 655 -7.91 19.43 8.48
CA PHE A 655 -6.63 19.72 9.12
C PHE A 655 -6.83 20.29 10.53
N ASP A 656 -5.99 19.84 11.48
CA ASP A 656 -5.91 20.44 12.81
C ASP A 656 -5.15 21.78 12.79
N SER A 657 -5.08 22.46 13.93
CA SER A 657 -4.35 23.73 14.10
C SER A 657 -2.84 23.63 13.84
N ARG A 658 -2.28 22.42 13.84
CA ARG A 658 -0.88 22.12 13.48
C ARG A 658 -0.73 21.72 12.01
N MET A 659 -1.80 21.85 11.23
CA MET A 659 -1.88 21.47 9.82
C MET A 659 -1.63 19.98 9.57
N ASN A 660 -1.87 19.11 10.54
CA ASN A 660 -1.89 17.67 10.32
C ASN A 660 -3.24 17.27 9.74
N SER A 661 -3.24 16.41 8.72
CA SER A 661 -4.48 15.82 8.23
C SER A 661 -5.00 14.84 9.26
N ILE A 662 -6.20 15.10 9.78
CA ILE A 662 -6.86 14.26 10.80
C ILE A 662 -8.04 13.48 10.23
N LYS A 663 -8.55 13.86 9.05
CA LYS A 663 -9.58 13.15 8.30
C LYS A 663 -9.36 13.36 6.80
N THR A 664 -9.47 12.27 6.05
CA THR A 664 -9.52 12.27 4.59
C THR A 664 -10.61 11.32 4.15
N SER A 665 -11.45 11.72 3.19
CA SER A 665 -12.37 10.79 2.53
C SER A 665 -12.38 10.96 1.02
N ARG A 666 -12.75 9.88 0.35
CA ARG A 666 -12.98 9.81 -1.10
C ARG A 666 -14.40 9.28 -1.28
N ARG A 667 -15.19 9.96 -2.12
CA ARG A 667 -16.56 9.54 -2.41
C ARG A 667 -16.61 8.30 -3.28
N GLU A 668 -17.66 7.51 -3.10
CA GLU A 668 -18.02 6.40 -3.98
C GLU A 668 -18.65 6.93 -5.27
N ILE A 669 -18.56 6.12 -6.33
CA ILE A 669 -19.17 6.40 -7.63
C ILE A 669 -20.60 5.87 -7.59
N THR A 670 -21.59 6.74 -7.72
CA THR A 670 -23.00 6.33 -7.62
C THR A 670 -23.67 6.13 -8.98
N ASP A 671 -23.21 6.83 -10.03
CA ASP A 671 -23.96 6.99 -11.29
C ASP A 671 -23.03 7.02 -12.53
N SER A 672 -22.42 5.88 -12.86
CA SER A 672 -21.66 5.75 -14.11
C SER A 672 -22.60 5.75 -15.33
N PRO A 673 -22.35 6.53 -16.40
CA PRO A 673 -23.11 6.45 -17.65
C PRO A 673 -22.88 5.13 -18.41
N LEU A 674 -21.87 4.34 -18.00
CA LEU A 674 -21.62 3.01 -18.53
C LEU A 674 -22.30 1.91 -17.69
N SER A 675 -23.13 2.28 -16.71
CA SER A 675 -23.94 1.38 -15.89
C SER A 675 -25.41 1.75 -16.05
N PHE A 676 -26.25 0.80 -16.45
CA PHE A 676 -27.69 0.98 -16.56
C PHE A 676 -28.42 0.01 -15.63
N LYS A 677 -29.27 0.57 -14.76
CA LYS A 677 -30.09 -0.19 -13.81
C LYS A 677 -31.52 -0.28 -14.34
N PHE A 678 -32.00 -1.50 -14.58
CA PHE A 678 -33.37 -1.78 -15.02
C PHE A 678 -34.38 -1.83 -13.87
N ALA A 679 -33.92 -1.98 -12.62
CA ALA A 679 -34.73 -1.99 -11.41
C ALA A 679 -34.15 -1.03 -10.34
N GLN A 680 -35.02 -0.51 -9.46
CA GLN A 680 -34.63 0.42 -8.39
C GLN A 680 -33.99 -0.26 -7.16
N ASP A 681 -34.07 -1.59 -7.04
CA ASP A 681 -33.55 -2.29 -5.87
C ASP A 681 -32.02 -2.21 -5.78
N SER A 682 -31.52 -1.89 -4.58
CA SER A 682 -30.09 -1.81 -4.30
C SER A 682 -29.49 -3.21 -4.21
N LEU A 683 -29.19 -3.81 -5.36
CA LEU A 683 -28.37 -5.02 -5.40
C LEU A 683 -26.93 -4.69 -4.98
N LYS A 684 -26.40 -5.48 -4.06
CA LYS A 684 -24.98 -5.44 -3.72
C LYS A 684 -24.21 -6.11 -4.85
N GLN A 685 -23.60 -5.31 -5.71
CA GLN A 685 -22.79 -5.79 -6.81
C GLN A 685 -21.59 -6.57 -6.27
N THR A 686 -21.46 -7.83 -6.67
CA THR A 686 -20.23 -8.59 -6.43
C THR A 686 -19.62 -8.96 -7.76
N TYR A 687 -18.35 -8.58 -7.93
CA TYR A 687 -17.57 -8.93 -9.11
C TYR A 687 -16.71 -10.15 -8.78
N PRO A 688 -16.43 -11.03 -9.76
CA PRO A 688 -15.52 -12.15 -9.54
C PRO A 688 -14.16 -11.65 -9.02
N GLU A 689 -13.66 -12.24 -7.94
CA GLU A 689 -12.33 -11.90 -7.42
C GLU A 689 -11.23 -12.21 -8.45
N ARG A 690 -10.36 -11.23 -8.73
CA ARG A 690 -9.19 -11.42 -9.58
C ARG A 690 -7.98 -11.81 -8.74
N ASN A 691 -7.35 -12.92 -9.09
CA ASN A 691 -6.08 -13.31 -8.47
C ASN A 691 -4.93 -12.40 -8.93
N ALA A 692 -4.08 -12.01 -7.97
CA ALA A 692 -2.87 -11.27 -8.27
C ALA A 692 -1.88 -12.11 -9.08
N LEU A 693 -1.18 -11.49 -10.05
CA LEU A 693 -0.25 -12.17 -10.97
C LEU A 693 0.92 -12.88 -10.24
N GLY A 694 1.27 -12.37 -9.08
CA GLY A 694 2.24 -12.93 -8.14
C GLY A 694 1.90 -12.46 -6.74
N ARG A 695 2.38 -13.18 -5.72
CA ARG A 695 2.19 -12.82 -4.30
C ARG A 695 3.51 -12.89 -3.57
N LEU A 696 3.73 -11.98 -2.63
CA LEU A 696 4.71 -12.19 -1.58
C LEU A 696 4.27 -13.39 -0.76
N GLU A 697 5.17 -14.34 -0.54
CA GLU A 697 4.88 -15.45 0.35
C GLU A 697 4.81 -14.92 1.79
N SER A 698 3.68 -15.17 2.43
CA SER A 698 3.52 -14.85 3.84
C SER A 698 4.45 -15.71 4.69
N GLU A 699 4.87 -15.15 5.81
CA GLU A 699 5.66 -15.86 6.82
C GLU A 699 4.79 -16.78 7.67
N PHE A 700 3.47 -16.61 7.60
CA PHE A 700 2.49 -17.43 8.28
C PHE A 700 1.95 -18.50 7.33
N SER A 701 1.83 -19.73 7.83
CA SER A 701 1.37 -20.84 7.01
C SER A 701 -0.15 -20.93 7.07
N ALA A 702 -0.82 -20.51 6.00
CA ALA A 702 -2.26 -20.74 5.81
C ALA A 702 -2.65 -22.21 6.04
N LYS A 703 -1.77 -23.14 5.64
CA LYS A 703 -1.96 -24.58 5.85
C LYS A 703 -1.92 -24.95 7.33
N ASN A 704 -0.99 -24.41 8.12
CA ASN A 704 -0.93 -24.69 9.56
C ASN A 704 -2.12 -24.05 10.28
N ILE A 705 -2.46 -22.79 9.97
CA ILE A 705 -3.65 -22.11 10.52
C ILE A 705 -4.88 -22.98 10.31
N LYS A 706 -5.15 -23.37 9.07
CA LYS A 706 -6.28 -24.25 8.72
C LYS A 706 -6.25 -25.56 9.51
N LYS A 707 -5.09 -26.23 9.58
CA LYS A 707 -4.92 -27.47 10.35
C LYS A 707 -5.24 -27.28 11.84
N HIS A 708 -4.80 -26.19 12.44
CA HIS A 708 -5.07 -25.89 13.86
C HIS A 708 -6.56 -25.65 14.10
N ILE A 709 -7.22 -24.91 13.22
CA ILE A 709 -8.67 -24.65 13.30
C ILE A 709 -9.47 -25.94 13.11
N GLU A 710 -9.15 -26.75 12.10
CA GLU A 710 -9.79 -28.05 11.86
C GLU A 710 -9.70 -29.00 13.06
N PHE A 711 -8.58 -28.96 13.78
CA PHE A 711 -8.43 -29.74 15.01
C PHE A 711 -9.28 -29.18 16.16
N LEU A 712 -9.17 -27.88 16.43
CA LEU A 712 -9.78 -27.25 17.59
C LEU A 712 -11.31 -27.19 17.45
N ALA A 713 -11.83 -26.86 16.27
CA ALA A 713 -13.25 -26.79 15.95
C ALA A 713 -13.80 -28.11 15.37
N GLY A 714 -13.03 -29.20 15.44
CA GLY A 714 -13.48 -30.51 14.99
C GLY A 714 -14.57 -31.07 15.91
N SER A 715 -15.51 -31.84 15.34
CA SER A 715 -16.60 -32.50 16.08
C SER A 715 -16.12 -33.38 17.25
N ARG A 716 -14.89 -33.88 17.17
CA ARG A 716 -14.24 -34.68 18.23
C ARG A 716 -13.96 -33.89 19.52
N LEU A 717 -13.90 -32.56 19.45
CA LEU A 717 -13.71 -31.70 20.60
C LEU A 717 -15.03 -31.12 21.14
N LYS A 718 -16.18 -31.46 20.54
CA LYS A 718 -17.54 -31.17 21.06
C LYS A 718 -17.70 -29.75 21.63
N GLY A 719 -17.11 -28.76 20.96
CA GLY A 719 -17.20 -27.35 21.34
C GLY A 719 -16.43 -26.91 22.57
N ARG A 720 -15.50 -27.73 23.10
CA ARG A 720 -14.52 -27.34 24.14
C ARG A 720 -15.18 -26.70 25.37
N GLY A 721 -16.33 -27.25 25.79
CA GLY A 721 -17.07 -26.79 26.96
C GLY A 721 -16.28 -26.95 28.25
N ILE A 722 -16.53 -26.06 29.21
CA ILE A 722 -15.86 -26.05 30.51
C ILE A 722 -16.02 -27.39 31.23
N GLY A 723 -14.91 -27.88 31.80
CA GLY A 723 -14.90 -29.09 32.63
C GLY A 723 -15.09 -30.39 31.88
N THR A 724 -14.98 -30.38 30.54
CA THR A 724 -15.07 -31.56 29.69
C THR A 724 -13.69 -32.21 29.44
N PRO A 725 -13.61 -33.50 29.12
CA PRO A 725 -12.36 -34.11 28.64
C PRO A 725 -11.87 -33.47 27.32
N GLU A 726 -12.76 -32.88 26.54
CA GLU A 726 -12.44 -32.25 25.26
C GLU A 726 -11.68 -30.93 25.39
N ILE A 727 -12.02 -30.07 26.37
CA ILE A 727 -11.22 -28.88 26.65
C ILE A 727 -9.81 -29.26 27.15
N ASP A 728 -9.68 -30.35 27.90
CA ASP A 728 -8.38 -30.87 28.33
C ASP A 728 -7.51 -31.32 27.14
N LYS A 729 -8.12 -31.97 26.14
CA LYS A 729 -7.43 -32.36 24.89
C LYS A 729 -6.97 -31.15 24.08
N ALA A 730 -7.77 -30.07 24.07
CA ALA A 730 -7.39 -28.82 23.42
C ALA A 730 -6.15 -28.21 24.11
N ALA A 731 -6.15 -28.14 25.44
CA ALA A 731 -5.01 -27.65 26.21
C ALA A 731 -3.73 -28.47 25.95
N ASP A 732 -3.84 -29.80 25.93
CA ASP A 732 -2.71 -30.69 25.68
C ASP A 732 -2.16 -30.53 24.25
N TYR A 733 -3.04 -30.32 23.27
CA TYR A 733 -2.66 -30.02 21.89
C TYR A 733 -1.87 -28.71 21.79
N ILE A 734 -2.34 -27.64 22.43
CA ILE A 734 -1.67 -26.32 22.43
C ILE A 734 -0.29 -26.44 23.11
N ALA A 735 -0.24 -27.05 24.30
CA ALA A 735 1.01 -27.25 25.05
C ALA A 735 2.03 -28.08 24.26
N LYS A 736 1.58 -29.13 23.55
CA LYS A 736 2.45 -29.94 22.68
C LYS A 736 3.04 -29.12 21.54
N ASN A 737 2.25 -28.25 20.90
CA ASN A 737 2.75 -27.38 19.84
C ASN A 737 3.77 -26.38 20.39
N PHE A 738 3.44 -25.65 21.48
CA PHE A 738 4.40 -24.75 22.14
C PHE A 738 5.71 -25.44 22.52
N SER A 739 5.63 -26.64 23.09
CA SER A 739 6.81 -27.43 23.41
C SER A 739 7.62 -27.81 22.17
N SER A 740 6.96 -28.19 21.07
CA SER A 740 7.63 -28.54 19.80
C SER A 740 8.32 -27.34 19.13
N TYR A 741 7.83 -26.13 19.41
CA TYR A 741 8.43 -24.88 18.93
C TYR A 741 9.59 -24.41 19.83
N GLY A 742 9.86 -25.12 20.93
CA GLY A 742 10.97 -24.83 21.85
C GLY A 742 10.65 -23.79 22.93
N LEU A 743 9.39 -23.41 23.10
CA LEU A 743 8.98 -22.50 24.17
C LEU A 743 9.18 -23.13 25.55
N LYS A 744 9.27 -22.29 26.60
CA LYS A 744 9.38 -22.74 28.00
C LYS A 744 8.13 -22.38 28.79
N PRO A 745 7.74 -23.15 29.81
CA PRO A 745 6.69 -22.73 30.74
C PRO A 745 7.02 -21.38 31.40
N PHE A 746 6.01 -20.54 31.62
CA PHE A 746 6.14 -19.31 32.38
C PHE A 746 5.78 -19.56 33.85
N ASP A 747 6.67 -19.16 34.76
CA ASP A 747 6.47 -19.16 36.22
C ASP A 747 5.90 -20.48 36.81
N SER A 748 6.26 -21.61 36.19
CA SER A 748 5.71 -22.93 36.52
C SER A 748 6.62 -24.07 36.02
N LYS A 749 6.43 -25.28 36.55
CA LYS A 749 7.21 -26.47 36.15
C LYS A 749 6.75 -27.08 34.82
N ASN A 750 5.53 -26.78 34.38
CA ASN A 750 4.94 -27.27 33.14
C ASN A 750 4.05 -26.16 32.55
N PHE A 751 3.63 -26.28 31.29
CA PHE A 751 2.86 -25.22 30.62
C PHE A 751 1.47 -24.93 31.22
N PHE A 752 1.00 -25.73 32.18
CA PHE A 752 -0.34 -25.62 32.72
C PHE A 752 -0.38 -24.85 34.04
N HIS A 753 -1.17 -23.77 34.07
CA HIS A 753 -1.57 -23.09 35.30
C HIS A 753 -2.93 -23.63 35.71
N ILE A 754 -2.99 -24.40 36.79
CA ILE A 754 -4.15 -25.23 37.17
C ILE A 754 -4.78 -24.71 38.46
N TRP A 755 -6.10 -24.59 38.47
CA TRP A 755 -6.88 -24.29 39.67
C TRP A 755 -8.24 -24.99 39.66
N THR A 756 -9.03 -24.80 40.71
CA THR A 756 -10.40 -25.30 40.83
C THR A 756 -11.38 -24.13 40.93
N GLU A 757 -12.46 -24.19 40.17
CA GLU A 757 -13.51 -23.16 40.12
C GLU A 757 -14.89 -23.80 40.29
N ASN A 758 -15.82 -23.10 40.94
CA ASN A 758 -17.17 -23.59 41.16
C ASN A 758 -18.13 -23.02 40.11
N PHE A 759 -18.77 -23.89 39.33
CA PHE A 759 -19.87 -23.54 38.43
C PHE A 759 -21.16 -24.15 38.96
N GLY A 760 -21.98 -23.34 39.61
CA GLY A 760 -23.14 -23.82 40.37
C GLY A 760 -22.71 -24.75 41.51
N ASN A 761 -23.27 -25.96 41.57
CA ASN A 761 -22.96 -26.96 42.61
C ASN A 761 -21.81 -27.92 42.25
N LYS A 762 -21.09 -27.65 41.14
CA LYS A 762 -19.99 -28.51 40.68
C LYS A 762 -18.67 -27.76 40.70
N THR A 763 -17.65 -28.42 41.25
CA THR A 763 -16.26 -27.95 41.19
C THR A 763 -15.60 -28.53 39.95
N HIS A 764 -15.05 -27.65 39.11
CA HIS A 764 -14.34 -28.01 37.90
C HIS A 764 -12.86 -27.67 38.04
N LYS A 765 -12.00 -28.54 37.52
CA LYS A 765 -10.57 -28.27 37.40
C LYS A 765 -10.34 -27.52 36.08
N LEU A 766 -9.77 -26.32 36.17
CA LEU A 766 -9.45 -25.48 35.02
C LEU A 766 -7.95 -25.42 34.81
N LYS A 767 -7.53 -25.19 33.55
CA LYS A 767 -6.12 -24.97 33.22
C LYS A 767 -5.93 -23.92 32.14
N ASN A 768 -5.06 -22.95 32.37
CA ASN A 768 -4.52 -22.13 31.27
C ASN A 768 -3.28 -22.82 30.70
N VAL A 769 -2.94 -22.54 29.45
CA VAL A 769 -1.68 -22.96 28.82
C VAL A 769 -0.80 -21.74 28.60
N ILE A 770 0.26 -21.58 29.41
CA ILE A 770 1.13 -20.40 29.39
C ILE A 770 2.56 -20.79 29.00
N ALA A 771 3.07 -20.17 27.94
CA ALA A 771 4.41 -20.39 27.42
C ALA A 771 5.16 -19.07 27.24
N MET A 772 6.50 -19.12 27.32
CA MET A 772 7.38 -17.97 27.22
C MET A 772 8.51 -18.22 26.22
N LEU A 773 8.83 -17.19 25.45
CA LEU A 773 10.09 -17.03 24.73
C LEU A 773 10.93 -15.93 25.39
N LYS A 774 12.13 -16.28 25.86
CA LYS A 774 13.03 -15.30 26.47
C LYS A 774 13.61 -14.33 25.43
N GLY A 775 13.58 -13.04 25.75
CA GLY A 775 14.16 -11.97 24.94
C GLY A 775 15.65 -12.15 24.68
N THR A 776 16.17 -11.53 23.60
CA THR A 776 17.61 -11.58 23.25
C THR A 776 18.45 -10.53 23.97
N ASP A 777 17.84 -9.43 24.42
CA ASP A 777 18.55 -8.33 25.08
C ASP A 777 18.53 -8.54 26.60
N PRO A 778 19.69 -8.71 27.27
CA PRO A 778 19.74 -8.92 28.71
C PRO A 778 19.03 -7.84 29.54
N LYS A 779 18.98 -6.59 29.06
CA LYS A 779 18.32 -5.48 29.77
C LYS A 779 16.80 -5.52 29.66
N LEU A 780 16.29 -6.05 28.54
CA LEU A 780 14.86 -6.08 28.23
C LEU A 780 14.24 -7.47 28.41
N SER A 781 15.06 -8.50 28.66
CA SER A 781 14.61 -9.89 28.70
C SER A 781 13.71 -10.23 29.89
N ASP A 782 13.63 -9.36 30.90
CA ASP A 782 12.71 -9.50 32.03
C ASP A 782 11.46 -8.61 31.89
N GLU A 783 11.27 -7.97 30.74
CA GLU A 783 10.06 -7.24 30.35
C GLU A 783 9.25 -8.08 29.33
N TYR A 784 7.92 -7.95 29.37
CA TYR A 784 7.01 -8.86 28.67
C TYR A 784 6.01 -8.15 27.76
N ILE A 785 5.76 -8.77 26.61
CA ILE A 785 4.51 -8.61 25.85
C ILE A 785 3.71 -9.89 25.98
N VAL A 786 2.43 -9.78 26.31
CA VAL A 786 1.51 -10.92 26.40
C VAL A 786 0.67 -10.98 25.12
N ILE A 787 0.64 -12.15 24.48
CA ILE A 787 -0.28 -12.46 23.39
C ILE A 787 -1.24 -13.51 23.91
N GLY A 788 -2.53 -13.20 23.92
CA GLY A 788 -3.58 -14.04 24.48
C GLY A 788 -4.60 -14.50 23.44
N ALA A 789 -5.22 -15.65 23.68
CA ALA A 789 -6.46 -16.08 23.06
C ALA A 789 -7.15 -17.08 24.01
N HIS A 790 -8.48 -17.08 24.11
CA HIS A 790 -9.17 -18.14 24.84
C HIS A 790 -9.36 -19.37 23.96
N TYR A 791 -9.35 -20.56 24.56
CA TYR A 791 -9.46 -21.83 23.83
C TYR A 791 -10.71 -22.65 24.20
N ASP A 792 -11.50 -22.20 25.17
CA ASP A 792 -12.83 -22.73 25.45
C ASP A 792 -13.86 -22.23 24.43
N HIS A 793 -15.03 -22.87 24.43
CA HIS A 793 -16.25 -22.38 23.80
C HIS A 793 -17.48 -23.03 24.48
N ALA A 794 -18.69 -22.79 23.96
CA ALA A 794 -19.96 -23.17 24.60
C ALA A 794 -20.23 -24.69 24.73
N GLY A 795 -19.46 -25.58 24.10
CA GLY A 795 -19.66 -27.02 24.21
C GLY A 795 -20.84 -27.56 23.40
N THR A 796 -21.74 -28.31 24.05
CA THR A 796 -22.93 -28.90 23.41
C THR A 796 -24.21 -28.43 24.09
N GLY A 797 -25.17 -27.92 23.31
CA GLY A 797 -26.48 -27.45 23.77
C GLY A 797 -27.59 -27.88 22.82
N ASN A 798 -28.76 -28.26 23.35
CA ASN A 798 -29.94 -28.67 22.57
C ASN A 798 -29.65 -29.72 21.48
N GLY A 799 -28.76 -30.68 21.77
CA GLY A 799 -28.35 -31.74 20.83
C GLY A 799 -27.40 -31.29 19.70
N LYS A 800 -26.95 -30.03 19.70
CA LYS A 800 -26.03 -29.46 18.72
C LYS A 800 -24.66 -29.19 19.33
N ILE A 801 -23.63 -29.22 18.50
CA ILE A 801 -22.25 -28.85 18.87
C ILE A 801 -22.05 -27.39 18.49
N TYR A 802 -21.53 -26.59 19.40
CA TYR A 802 -21.04 -25.25 19.13
C TYR A 802 -19.56 -25.38 18.78
N PHE A 803 -19.21 -25.35 17.49
CA PHE A 803 -17.85 -25.73 17.07
C PHE A 803 -16.81 -24.67 17.43
N GLY A 804 -17.19 -23.40 17.48
CA GLY A 804 -16.31 -22.29 17.85
C GLY A 804 -15.11 -22.20 16.91
N ALA A 805 -15.38 -22.20 15.60
CA ALA A 805 -14.37 -22.11 14.56
C ALA A 805 -13.77 -20.70 14.49
N ASP A 806 -14.63 -19.68 14.50
CA ASP A 806 -14.18 -18.31 14.66
C ASP A 806 -13.94 -17.98 16.13
N ASP A 807 -14.79 -18.49 17.02
CA ASP A 807 -14.82 -18.22 18.47
C ASP A 807 -14.43 -19.46 19.31
N ASN A 808 -13.17 -19.71 19.63
CA ASN A 808 -12.02 -18.93 19.23
C ASN A 808 -10.86 -19.80 18.73
N ALA A 809 -11.20 -20.86 17.97
CA ALA A 809 -10.19 -21.66 17.28
C ALA A 809 -9.34 -20.79 16.32
N SER A 810 -9.93 -19.75 15.73
CA SER A 810 -9.23 -18.77 14.90
C SER A 810 -8.11 -18.04 15.66
N GLY A 811 -8.39 -17.44 16.82
CA GLY A 811 -7.42 -16.72 17.65
C GLY A 811 -6.30 -17.64 18.17
N VAL A 812 -6.66 -18.83 18.67
CA VAL A 812 -5.68 -19.82 19.15
C VAL A 812 -4.78 -20.33 18.02
N SER A 813 -5.31 -20.49 16.81
CA SER A 813 -4.50 -20.89 15.65
C SER A 813 -3.43 -19.83 15.31
N LEU A 814 -3.80 -18.55 15.33
CA LEU A 814 -2.84 -17.46 15.09
C LEU A 814 -1.85 -17.31 16.24
N LEU A 815 -2.29 -17.50 17.49
CA LEU A 815 -1.41 -17.52 18.67
C LEU A 815 -0.27 -18.54 18.51
N MET A 816 -0.59 -19.76 18.06
CA MET A 816 0.40 -20.81 17.80
C MET A 816 1.33 -20.48 16.63
N GLU A 817 0.82 -19.88 15.56
CA GLU A 817 1.65 -19.48 14.42
C GLU A 817 2.58 -18.31 14.75
N LEU A 818 2.13 -17.33 15.55
CA LEU A 818 2.98 -16.27 16.10
C LEU A 818 4.07 -16.85 17.01
N ALA A 819 3.74 -17.81 17.87
CA ALA A 819 4.72 -18.51 18.70
C ALA A 819 5.79 -19.23 17.86
N LEU A 820 5.37 -19.93 16.80
CA LEU A 820 6.29 -20.58 15.86
C LEU A 820 7.17 -19.55 15.14
N TYR A 821 6.62 -18.44 14.68
CA TYR A 821 7.37 -17.38 14.01
C TYR A 821 8.45 -16.79 14.92
N PHE A 822 8.08 -16.36 16.14
CA PHE A 822 9.01 -15.74 17.08
C PHE A 822 10.01 -16.72 17.71
N SER A 823 9.74 -18.03 17.69
CA SER A 823 10.72 -19.05 18.09
C SER A 823 11.97 -19.03 17.19
N LYS A 824 11.78 -18.68 15.90
CA LYS A 824 12.84 -18.54 14.90
C LYS A 824 13.37 -17.11 14.81
N ASN A 825 12.53 -16.12 15.11
CA ASN A 825 12.82 -14.69 15.01
C ASN A 825 12.73 -14.01 16.39
N ARG A 826 13.64 -14.36 17.32
CA ARG A 826 13.52 -13.88 18.71
C ARG A 826 13.57 -12.36 18.81
N ALA A 827 12.64 -11.79 19.59
CA ALA A 827 12.60 -10.36 19.91
C ALA A 827 13.56 -9.98 21.06
N LYS A 828 13.78 -8.68 21.27
CA LYS A 828 14.65 -8.19 22.36
C LYS A 828 14.00 -8.38 23.74
N ARG A 829 12.72 -8.05 23.86
CA ARG A 829 11.87 -8.35 25.04
C ARG A 829 11.35 -9.78 25.01
N SER A 830 10.98 -10.29 26.19
CA SER A 830 10.34 -11.59 26.31
C SER A 830 8.88 -11.55 25.83
N LEU A 831 8.43 -12.66 25.27
CA LEU A 831 7.05 -12.83 24.80
C LEU A 831 6.40 -13.95 25.61
N ILE A 832 5.19 -13.68 26.11
CA ILE A 832 4.32 -14.67 26.77
C ILE A 832 3.18 -14.99 25.81
N PHE A 833 3.01 -16.27 25.48
CA PHE A 833 1.89 -16.79 24.73
C PHE A 833 0.95 -17.51 25.70
N ALA A 834 -0.27 -17.02 25.82
CA ALA A 834 -1.24 -17.47 26.81
C ALA A 834 -2.53 -17.94 26.12
N ALA A 835 -2.84 -19.23 26.26
CA ALA A 835 -4.16 -19.75 25.91
C ALA A 835 -5.01 -19.86 27.18
N PHE A 836 -6.03 -19.01 27.30
CA PHE A 836 -6.89 -18.93 28.49
C PHE A 836 -8.10 -19.85 28.38
N THR A 837 -8.57 -20.37 29.51
CA THR A 837 -9.83 -21.12 29.59
C THR A 837 -10.90 -20.30 30.28
N ALA A 838 -12.16 -20.63 30.05
CA ALA A 838 -13.32 -20.08 30.74
C ALA A 838 -13.49 -18.57 30.50
N GLU A 839 -13.23 -18.11 29.27
CA GLU A 839 -13.54 -16.74 28.85
C GLU A 839 -15.05 -16.55 28.76
N GLU A 840 -15.75 -17.53 28.17
CA GLU A 840 -17.20 -17.53 27.91
C GLU A 840 -18.04 -17.43 29.20
N HIS A 841 -17.40 -17.62 30.35
CA HIS A 841 -18.01 -17.59 31.69
C HIS A 841 -17.41 -16.46 32.54
N GLY A 842 -16.97 -15.36 31.90
CA GLY A 842 -16.52 -14.14 32.56
C GLY A 842 -15.01 -14.02 32.74
N GLU A 843 -14.23 -14.42 31.72
CA GLU A 843 -12.76 -14.20 31.65
C GLU A 843 -11.99 -14.86 32.82
N ILE A 844 -12.51 -15.96 33.36
CA ILE A 844 -12.02 -16.56 34.61
C ILE A 844 -10.53 -16.94 34.47
N GLY A 845 -10.12 -17.48 33.32
CA GLY A 845 -8.74 -17.88 33.07
C GLY A 845 -7.76 -16.72 33.06
N SER A 846 -8.03 -15.64 32.33
CA SER A 846 -7.16 -14.46 32.33
C SER A 846 -7.15 -13.76 33.68
N LYS A 847 -8.30 -13.66 34.37
CA LYS A 847 -8.37 -13.15 35.76
C LYS A 847 -7.50 -13.96 36.71
N HIS A 848 -7.53 -15.29 36.60
CA HIS A 848 -6.69 -16.15 37.44
C HIS A 848 -5.20 -15.89 37.17
N PHE A 849 -4.79 -15.83 35.90
CA PHE A 849 -3.40 -15.55 35.52
C PHE A 849 -2.91 -14.21 36.06
N VAL A 850 -3.63 -13.12 35.79
CA VAL A 850 -3.16 -11.78 36.17
C VAL A 850 -3.20 -11.58 37.69
N ASN A 851 -4.15 -12.18 38.41
CA ASN A 851 -4.21 -12.10 39.88
C ASN A 851 -3.13 -12.93 40.59
N ALA A 852 -2.55 -13.94 39.92
CA ALA A 852 -1.44 -14.71 40.46
C ALA A 852 -0.10 -13.94 40.41
N LEU A 853 -0.01 -12.88 39.60
CA LEU A 853 1.21 -12.07 39.45
C LEU A 853 1.34 -11.03 40.56
N THR A 854 2.58 -10.84 41.01
CA THR A 854 2.95 -9.73 41.90
C THR A 854 2.88 -8.37 41.19
N ASN A 855 2.78 -7.26 41.94
CA ASN A 855 2.81 -5.91 41.37
C ASN A 855 4.09 -5.63 40.57
N GLU A 856 5.22 -6.23 40.98
CA GLU A 856 6.49 -6.12 40.25
C GLU A 856 6.46 -6.87 38.92
N GLN A 857 5.83 -8.05 38.86
CA GLN A 857 5.64 -8.76 37.60
C GLN A 857 4.68 -8.01 36.67
N ILE A 858 3.59 -7.46 37.20
CA ILE A 858 2.63 -6.64 36.45
C ILE A 858 3.28 -5.37 35.88
N SER A 859 4.17 -4.71 36.65
CA SER A 859 4.86 -3.50 36.17
C SER A 859 5.82 -3.78 35.02
N LYS A 860 6.30 -5.03 34.87
CA LYS A 860 7.16 -5.49 33.76
C LYS A 860 6.38 -5.89 32.50
N ILE A 861 5.05 -5.95 32.54
CA ILE A 861 4.24 -6.18 31.34
C ILE A 861 4.01 -4.83 30.65
N ASN A 862 4.54 -4.69 29.44
CA ASN A 862 4.39 -3.48 28.64
C ASN A 862 2.99 -3.41 28.01
N ALA A 863 2.53 -4.51 27.41
CA ALA A 863 1.22 -4.58 26.79
C ALA A 863 0.68 -6.01 26.66
N MET A 864 -0.64 -6.13 26.47
CA MET A 864 -1.31 -7.36 26.09
C MET A 864 -2.12 -7.21 24.79
N LEU A 865 -1.98 -8.17 23.87
CA LEU A 865 -2.73 -8.27 22.63
C LEU A 865 -3.61 -9.51 22.69
N ASN A 866 -4.93 -9.33 22.70
CA ASN A 866 -5.90 -10.42 22.72
C ASN A 866 -6.39 -10.74 21.30
N LEU A 867 -6.30 -12.01 20.90
CA LEU A 867 -6.76 -12.52 19.61
C LEU A 867 -8.10 -13.21 19.80
N ASP A 868 -9.16 -12.60 19.30
CA ASP A 868 -10.52 -13.07 19.53
C ASP A 868 -11.35 -12.82 18.28
N THR A 869 -11.93 -13.89 17.73
CA THR A 869 -12.88 -13.86 16.60
C THR A 869 -12.31 -13.12 15.38
N ILE A 870 -11.19 -13.66 14.88
CA ILE A 870 -10.35 -13.08 13.81
C ILE A 870 -10.49 -13.78 12.45
N GLY A 871 -11.36 -14.77 12.34
CA GLY A 871 -11.54 -15.66 11.21
C GLY A 871 -12.56 -15.19 10.16
N ARG A 872 -13.18 -14.02 10.32
CA ARG A 872 -14.22 -13.49 9.41
C ARG A 872 -13.87 -12.14 8.77
N LEU A 873 -12.57 -11.86 8.59
CA LEU A 873 -12.08 -10.58 8.10
C LEU A 873 -12.56 -10.24 6.68
N GLN A 874 -12.39 -11.14 5.71
CA GLN A 874 -12.75 -10.92 4.31
C GLN A 874 -12.14 -9.61 3.77
N ASN A 875 -13.00 -8.65 3.38
CA ASN A 875 -12.63 -7.31 2.91
C ASN A 875 -12.86 -6.22 3.96
N LYS A 876 -13.17 -6.58 5.22
CA LYS A 876 -13.35 -5.66 6.33
C LYS A 876 -11.99 -5.17 6.88
N LYS A 877 -12.04 -4.11 7.68
CA LYS A 877 -10.90 -3.62 8.46
C LYS A 877 -10.76 -4.44 9.74
N ILE A 878 -9.53 -4.60 10.22
CA ILE A 878 -9.28 -5.20 11.53
C ILE A 878 -9.69 -4.19 12.61
N LEU A 879 -10.58 -4.58 13.51
CA LEU A 879 -11.03 -3.76 14.61
C LEU A 879 -10.08 -3.90 15.80
N ILE A 880 -9.67 -2.77 16.38
CA ILE A 880 -8.83 -2.70 17.57
C ILE A 880 -9.67 -2.13 18.71
N LEU A 881 -10.17 -3.01 19.59
CA LEU A 881 -11.06 -2.65 20.70
C LEU A 881 -10.27 -2.29 21.97
N ASN A 882 -10.91 -1.52 22.87
CA ASN A 882 -10.32 -0.94 24.09
C ASN A 882 -9.03 -0.14 23.86
N ALA A 883 -8.88 0.49 22.69
CA ALA A 883 -7.69 1.26 22.37
C ALA A 883 -7.50 2.51 23.25
N ALA A 884 -8.48 2.89 24.08
CA ALA A 884 -8.32 3.93 25.10
C ALA A 884 -7.45 3.51 26.31
N SER A 885 -7.12 2.22 26.44
CA SER A 885 -6.19 1.73 27.48
C SER A 885 -4.78 2.34 27.37
N SER A 886 -4.41 2.83 26.18
CA SER A 886 -3.23 3.67 25.94
C SER A 886 -3.45 4.62 24.77
N LYS A 887 -3.08 5.90 24.96
CA LYS A 887 -3.04 6.89 23.86
C LYS A 887 -2.06 6.50 22.75
N SER A 888 -1.11 5.59 23.00
CA SER A 888 -0.11 5.16 22.02
C SER A 888 -0.66 4.17 20.99
N TRP A 889 -1.76 3.47 21.27
CA TRP A 889 -2.30 2.43 20.37
C TRP A 889 -2.61 2.96 18.97
N ILE A 890 -3.11 4.20 18.86
CA ILE A 890 -3.38 4.83 17.58
C ILE A 890 -2.13 4.94 16.70
N HIS A 891 -0.98 5.25 17.28
CA HIS A 891 0.28 5.40 16.55
C HIS A 891 0.89 4.05 16.21
N VAL A 892 0.82 3.09 17.13
CA VAL A 892 1.33 1.73 16.93
C VAL A 892 0.61 1.05 15.77
N PHE A 893 -0.72 1.00 15.81
CA PHE A 893 -1.49 0.35 14.74
C PHE A 893 -1.46 1.14 13.43
N ARG A 894 -1.48 2.47 13.43
CA ARG A 894 -1.27 3.25 12.19
C ARG A 894 0.08 2.98 11.55
N GLY A 895 1.15 2.85 12.35
CA GLY A 895 2.48 2.48 11.87
C GLY A 895 2.50 1.08 11.24
N ALA A 896 1.89 0.10 11.91
CA ALA A 896 1.78 -1.27 11.40
C ALA A 896 0.91 -1.36 10.12
N SER A 897 -0.21 -0.63 10.07
CA SER A 897 -1.09 -0.55 8.89
C SER A 897 -0.38 0.11 7.70
N LEU A 898 0.45 1.12 7.96
CA LEU A 898 1.26 1.78 6.93
C LEU A 898 2.37 0.87 6.39
N ALA A 899 2.98 0.05 7.27
CA ALA A 899 4.00 -0.92 6.88
C ALA A 899 3.38 -2.06 6.06
N THR A 900 2.33 -2.69 6.56
CA THR A 900 1.72 -3.88 5.92
C THR A 900 0.78 -3.53 4.76
N GLY A 901 0.16 -2.35 4.80
CA GLY A 901 -0.95 -1.96 3.92
C GLY A 901 -2.30 -2.56 4.34
N ILE A 902 -2.37 -3.19 5.52
CA ILE A 902 -3.59 -3.78 6.08
C ILE A 902 -4.33 -2.70 6.85
N GLU A 903 -5.63 -2.57 6.61
CA GLU A 903 -6.42 -1.51 7.22
C GLU A 903 -6.93 -1.89 8.60
N THR A 904 -6.84 -0.93 9.52
CA THR A 904 -7.31 -1.04 10.90
C THR A 904 -8.30 0.05 11.22
N GLU A 905 -9.30 -0.27 12.02
CA GLU A 905 -10.21 0.70 12.63
C GLU A 905 -10.06 0.63 14.15
N ILE A 906 -9.79 1.79 14.76
CA ILE A 906 -9.38 1.87 16.15
C ILE A 906 -10.56 2.38 16.98
N VAL A 907 -11.06 1.52 17.86
CA VAL A 907 -12.24 1.79 18.69
C VAL A 907 -11.77 2.19 20.09
N GLN A 908 -11.99 3.46 20.44
CA GLN A 908 -11.57 4.04 21.73
C GLN A 908 -12.64 3.92 22.82
N GLN A 909 -13.81 3.35 22.53
CA GLN A 909 -14.83 3.16 23.56
C GLN A 909 -14.43 2.07 24.57
N ASP A 910 -14.88 2.25 25.81
CA ASP A 910 -14.74 1.28 26.88
C ASP A 910 -15.82 0.21 26.68
N MET A 911 -15.39 -0.97 26.24
CA MET A 911 -16.26 -2.12 25.99
C MET A 911 -16.03 -3.18 27.06
N ASP A 912 -17.13 -3.82 27.50
CA ASP A 912 -17.09 -5.07 28.26
C ASP A 912 -16.64 -6.14 27.25
N SER A 913 -15.38 -6.55 27.29
CA SER A 913 -14.84 -7.41 26.23
C SER A 913 -13.60 -8.18 26.66
N SER A 914 -13.70 -9.51 26.59
CA SER A 914 -12.69 -10.56 26.52
C SER A 914 -11.44 -10.41 27.43
N ASP A 915 -10.49 -11.33 27.26
CA ASP A 915 -9.36 -11.52 28.17
C ASP A 915 -8.48 -10.28 28.39
N GLN A 916 -8.47 -9.31 27.46
CA GLN A 916 -7.76 -8.04 27.62
C GLN A 916 -8.26 -7.22 28.82
N THR A 917 -9.53 -7.36 29.19
CA THR A 917 -10.14 -6.60 30.28
C THR A 917 -9.44 -6.90 31.61
N SER A 918 -9.12 -8.16 31.87
CA SER A 918 -8.36 -8.60 33.05
C SER A 918 -7.00 -7.88 33.21
N PHE A 919 -6.35 -7.53 32.10
CA PHE A 919 -5.07 -6.79 32.10
C PHE A 919 -5.30 -5.29 32.30
N ILE A 920 -6.32 -4.72 31.66
CA ILE A 920 -6.73 -3.32 31.80
C ILE A 920 -7.07 -2.99 33.25
N GLU A 921 -7.83 -3.86 33.93
CA GLU A 921 -8.19 -3.71 35.35
C GLU A 921 -6.96 -3.62 36.27
N LYS A 922 -5.84 -4.20 35.84
CA LYS A 922 -4.55 -4.18 36.57
C LYS A 922 -3.60 -3.10 36.08
N GLY A 923 -4.09 -2.18 35.24
CA GLY A 923 -3.35 -1.04 34.71
C GLY A 923 -2.33 -1.42 33.64
N VAL A 924 -2.44 -2.60 33.02
CA VAL A 924 -1.65 -3.00 31.85
C VAL A 924 -2.41 -2.56 30.59
N PRO A 925 -1.78 -1.78 29.69
CA PRO A 925 -2.39 -1.47 28.40
C PRO A 925 -2.69 -2.73 27.60
N ALA A 926 -3.95 -2.90 27.19
CA ALA A 926 -4.35 -4.06 26.40
C ALA A 926 -5.44 -3.72 25.38
N VAL A 927 -5.49 -4.51 24.31
CA VAL A 927 -6.46 -4.38 23.21
C VAL A 927 -6.94 -5.76 22.76
N GLN A 928 -8.14 -5.81 22.19
CA GLN A 928 -8.62 -6.96 21.43
C GLN A 928 -8.52 -6.68 19.93
N ILE A 929 -8.06 -7.72 19.22
CA ILE A 929 -7.98 -7.77 17.78
C ILE A 929 -9.19 -8.57 17.30
N PHE A 930 -10.07 -7.94 16.53
CA PHE A 930 -11.37 -8.49 16.16
C PHE A 930 -11.66 -8.30 14.68
N SER A 931 -12.24 -9.30 14.01
CA SER A 931 -12.60 -9.21 12.58
C SER A 931 -13.99 -8.63 12.31
N GLY A 932 -14.74 -8.30 13.36
CA GLY A 932 -16.08 -7.76 13.28
C GLY A 932 -17.13 -8.85 13.37
N ALA A 933 -18.33 -8.47 13.83
CA ALA A 933 -19.38 -9.44 14.09
C ALA A 933 -20.07 -9.95 12.81
N HIS A 934 -20.79 -11.08 12.94
CA HIS A 934 -21.48 -11.79 11.87
C HIS A 934 -22.61 -12.69 12.40
N ALA A 935 -23.57 -13.06 11.54
CA ALA A 935 -24.74 -13.86 11.92
C ALA A 935 -24.49 -15.20 12.62
N ASP A 936 -23.32 -15.83 12.44
CA ASP A 936 -22.97 -17.13 13.06
C ASP A 936 -22.37 -17.02 14.47
N TYR A 937 -22.17 -15.80 14.98
CA TYR A 937 -21.52 -15.55 16.27
C TYR A 937 -22.21 -16.29 17.43
N HIS A 938 -21.44 -17.04 18.25
CA HIS A 938 -21.92 -17.93 19.31
C HIS A 938 -23.00 -18.96 18.90
N LYS A 939 -23.02 -19.40 17.63
CA LYS A 939 -24.01 -20.39 17.14
C LYS A 939 -23.37 -21.72 16.73
N PRO A 940 -24.14 -22.82 16.66
CA PRO A 940 -23.69 -24.09 16.09
C PRO A 940 -23.24 -24.00 14.62
N THR A 941 -23.59 -22.93 13.93
CA THR A 941 -23.24 -22.67 12.53
C THR A 941 -21.89 -21.95 12.37
N ASP A 942 -21.17 -21.68 13.47
CA ASP A 942 -19.78 -21.22 13.43
C ASP A 942 -18.82 -22.36 13.08
N THR A 943 -18.70 -22.66 11.78
CA THR A 943 -18.01 -23.84 11.26
C THR A 943 -16.78 -23.49 10.41
N VAL A 944 -15.86 -24.46 10.30
CA VAL A 944 -14.54 -24.30 9.66
C VAL A 944 -14.62 -23.87 8.20
N ASP A 945 -15.62 -24.33 7.45
CA ASP A 945 -15.81 -24.02 6.03
C ASP A 945 -16.08 -22.54 5.77
N LYS A 946 -16.46 -21.77 6.79
CA LYS A 946 -16.77 -20.34 6.67
C LYS A 946 -15.63 -19.42 7.10
N ILE A 947 -14.49 -19.98 7.52
CA ILE A 947 -13.33 -19.22 7.99
C ILE A 947 -12.51 -18.68 6.81
N ASP A 948 -12.23 -17.38 6.85
CA ASP A 948 -11.30 -16.72 5.95
C ASP A 948 -9.86 -16.90 6.45
N ILE A 949 -9.23 -17.99 6.04
CA ILE A 949 -7.83 -18.31 6.37
C ILE A 949 -6.87 -17.21 5.89
N ASN A 950 -7.11 -16.62 4.73
CA ASN A 950 -6.26 -15.55 4.21
C ASN A 950 -6.40 -14.27 5.05
N GLY A 951 -7.61 -14.00 5.56
CA GLY A 951 -7.89 -12.97 6.54
C GLY A 951 -7.08 -13.15 7.83
N ILE A 952 -7.01 -14.36 8.37
CA ILE A 952 -6.19 -14.66 9.56
C ILE A 952 -4.69 -14.44 9.27
N VAL A 953 -4.21 -14.83 8.08
CA VAL A 953 -2.83 -14.55 7.66
C VAL A 953 -2.54 -13.05 7.64
N LYS A 954 -3.45 -12.24 7.05
CA LYS A 954 -3.34 -10.77 7.07
C LYS A 954 -3.29 -10.24 8.52
N THR A 955 -4.21 -10.69 9.38
CA THR A 955 -4.18 -10.33 10.81
C THR A 955 -2.84 -10.68 11.46
N GLY A 956 -2.28 -11.86 11.16
CA GLY A 956 -0.95 -12.26 11.63
C GLY A 956 0.16 -11.32 11.18
N GLU A 957 0.18 -10.90 9.92
CA GLU A 957 1.17 -9.96 9.40
C GLU A 957 1.12 -8.60 10.10
N LEU A 958 -0.09 -8.08 10.36
CA LEU A 958 -0.26 -6.84 11.13
C LEU A 958 0.22 -7.00 12.57
N ILE A 959 -0.22 -8.04 13.28
CA ILE A 959 0.11 -8.25 14.69
C ILE A 959 1.60 -8.56 14.87
N LYS A 960 2.24 -9.23 13.91
CA LYS A 960 3.69 -9.40 13.87
C LYS A 960 4.43 -8.06 13.91
N GLU A 961 4.07 -7.10 13.05
CA GLU A 961 4.71 -5.77 13.05
C GLU A 961 4.49 -5.02 14.37
N VAL A 962 3.30 -5.16 14.98
CA VAL A 962 3.01 -4.58 16.30
C VAL A 962 3.91 -5.20 17.38
N ILE A 963 4.03 -6.53 17.42
CA ILE A 963 4.88 -7.23 18.40
C ILE A 963 6.35 -6.88 18.15
N GLU A 964 6.83 -6.87 16.92
CA GLU A 964 8.22 -6.51 16.59
C GLU A 964 8.55 -5.08 17.02
N TYR A 965 7.60 -4.13 16.90
CA TYR A 965 7.77 -2.78 17.42
C TYR A 965 7.85 -2.76 18.96
N LEU A 966 6.84 -3.32 19.64
CA LEU A 966 6.74 -3.29 21.10
C LEU A 966 7.85 -4.10 21.80
N ALA A 967 8.32 -5.17 21.17
CA ALA A 967 9.35 -6.07 21.70
C ALA A 967 10.76 -5.79 21.14
N GLY A 968 10.90 -4.87 20.17
CA GLY A 968 12.15 -4.56 19.46
C GLY A 968 13.05 -3.51 20.13
N GLY A 969 12.60 -2.91 21.24
CA GLY A 969 13.34 -1.92 22.04
C GLY A 969 12.68 -0.55 22.14
N SER A 970 11.40 -0.40 21.78
CA SER A 970 10.63 0.81 22.08
C SER A 970 10.57 1.09 23.58
N ASP A 971 10.23 2.29 24.02
CA ASP A 971 9.81 2.47 25.41
C ASP A 971 8.48 1.76 25.67
N PHE A 972 8.10 1.66 26.95
CA PHE A 972 6.77 1.20 27.32
C PHE A 972 5.71 2.14 26.77
N ILE A 973 4.59 1.59 26.31
CA ILE A 973 3.48 2.42 25.85
C ILE A 973 2.83 3.12 27.04
N ALA A 974 2.36 4.35 26.81
CA ALA A 974 1.83 5.19 27.87
C ALA A 974 0.57 4.55 28.48
N ARG A 975 0.53 4.40 29.80
CA ARG A 975 -0.66 3.91 30.52
C ARG A 975 -1.65 5.07 30.69
N THR A 976 -2.93 4.86 30.40
CA THR A 976 -3.96 5.88 30.64
C THR A 976 -4.31 5.91 32.14
N GLU A 977 -3.98 7.00 32.84
CA GLU A 977 -4.29 7.16 34.28
C GLU A 977 -5.81 7.11 34.55
N GLY A 978 -6.21 6.39 35.61
CA GLY A 978 -7.59 6.27 36.05
C GLY A 978 -8.51 5.43 35.14
N PHE A 979 -7.98 4.88 34.03
CA PHE A 979 -8.75 4.04 33.11
C PHE A 979 -9.23 2.74 33.78
N SER A 980 -8.37 2.11 34.60
CA SER A 980 -8.71 0.94 35.41
C SER A 980 -9.90 1.18 36.36
N ASN A 981 -10.11 2.41 36.83
CA ASN A 981 -11.19 2.76 37.76
C ASN A 981 -12.53 3.00 37.06
N ARG A 982 -12.56 3.12 35.72
CA ARG A 982 -13.79 3.26 34.91
C ARG A 982 -14.42 1.90 34.57
N VAL A 983 -13.66 0.83 34.71
CA VAL A 983 -14.07 -0.57 34.55
C VAL A 983 -14.58 -1.08 35.91
N GLU A 984 -15.74 -0.57 36.36
CA GLU A 984 -16.37 -1.04 37.61
C GLU A 984 -17.20 -2.33 37.41
N LYS A 985 -17.16 -3.20 38.42
CA LYS A 985 -17.65 -4.60 38.45
C LYS A 985 -19.18 -4.74 38.47
N THR A 986 -19.74 -5.48 37.51
CA THR A 986 -20.99 -6.24 37.71
C THR A 986 -20.77 -7.73 37.46
N LYS A 987 -21.10 -8.55 38.47
CA LYS A 987 -20.84 -10.00 38.52
C LYS A 987 -21.88 -10.88 37.79
N THR A 988 -22.82 -10.27 37.07
CA THR A 988 -23.95 -10.98 36.48
C THR A 988 -23.78 -11.15 34.97
N GLU A 989 -23.74 -12.40 34.53
CA GLU A 989 -23.77 -12.77 33.11
C GLU A 989 -25.08 -12.33 32.45
N ARG A 990 -24.98 -11.85 31.21
CA ARG A 990 -26.13 -11.49 30.39
C ARG A 990 -26.73 -12.76 29.78
N LYS A 991 -27.96 -13.08 30.16
CA LYS A 991 -28.71 -14.26 29.65
C LYS A 991 -29.72 -13.94 28.55
N ALA A 992 -30.02 -12.65 28.34
CA ALA A 992 -31.06 -12.19 27.44
C ALA A 992 -30.51 -11.25 26.34
N GLY A 993 -30.97 -11.46 25.10
CA GLY A 993 -30.60 -10.71 23.91
C GLY A 993 -31.80 -9.98 23.29
N ALA A 994 -31.58 -8.83 22.67
CA ALA A 994 -32.64 -8.13 21.93
C ALA A 994 -32.79 -8.65 20.48
N GLY A 995 -32.02 -9.67 20.07
CA GLY A 995 -32.10 -10.24 18.72
C GLY A 995 -31.33 -9.47 17.65
N PHE A 996 -30.23 -8.80 17.99
CA PHE A 996 -29.36 -8.14 17.02
C PHE A 996 -27.89 -8.16 17.44
N ILE A 997 -27.04 -7.86 16.47
CA ILE A 997 -25.60 -7.72 16.61
C ILE A 997 -25.26 -6.22 16.54
N PRO A 998 -24.58 -5.65 17.55
CA PRO A 998 -24.19 -4.25 17.53
C PRO A 998 -23.14 -3.90 16.48
N ASP A 999 -23.19 -2.65 16.04
CA ASP A 999 -22.09 -2.00 15.32
C ASP A 999 -21.04 -1.49 16.32
N PHE A 1000 -19.96 -2.25 16.49
CA PHE A 1000 -18.88 -1.97 17.45
C PHE A 1000 -18.07 -0.72 17.09
N THR A 1001 -18.20 -0.17 15.87
CA THR A 1001 -17.49 1.05 15.46
C THR A 1001 -18.31 2.31 15.65
N TYR A 1002 -19.59 2.17 16.03
CA TYR A 1002 -20.47 3.31 16.27
C TYR A 1002 -20.07 4.08 17.52
N THR A 1003 -19.73 5.36 17.36
CA THR A 1003 -19.31 6.25 18.46
C THR A 1003 -20.37 7.23 18.94
N GLY A 1004 -21.57 7.22 18.32
CA GLY A 1004 -22.68 8.10 18.70
C GLY A 1004 -23.43 7.63 19.96
N LYS A 1005 -24.41 8.42 20.40
CA LYS A 1005 -25.26 8.09 21.56
C LYS A 1005 -26.19 6.92 21.20
N GLY A 1006 -26.15 5.84 21.98
CA GLY A 1006 -26.99 4.65 21.80
C GLY A 1006 -26.23 3.45 21.23
N VAL A 1007 -26.95 2.40 20.86
CA VAL A 1007 -26.39 1.19 20.26
C VAL A 1007 -26.94 1.01 18.86
N LYS A 1008 -26.08 1.18 17.86
CA LYS A 1008 -26.42 0.99 16.46
C LYS A 1008 -26.47 -0.50 16.10
N ILE A 1009 -27.46 -0.87 15.31
CA ILE A 1009 -27.67 -2.24 14.85
C ILE A 1009 -26.82 -2.46 13.61
N ALA A 1010 -25.90 -3.43 13.66
CA ALA A 1010 -25.14 -3.87 12.49
C ALA A 1010 -25.90 -4.95 11.71
N GLU A 1011 -26.48 -5.91 12.41
CA GLU A 1011 -27.17 -7.05 11.80
C GLU A 1011 -28.30 -7.53 12.73
N LEU A 1012 -29.39 -8.04 12.15
CA LEU A 1012 -30.51 -8.60 12.90
C LEU A 1012 -30.38 -10.12 12.97
N SER A 1013 -30.73 -10.71 14.11
CA SER A 1013 -30.80 -12.17 14.24
C SER A 1013 -32.06 -12.69 13.55
N GLU A 1014 -31.91 -13.68 12.68
CA GLU A 1014 -33.02 -14.43 12.09
C GLU A 1014 -33.91 -15.01 13.19
N ASN A 1015 -35.24 -14.92 13.01
CA ASN A 1015 -36.27 -15.40 13.94
C ASN A 1015 -36.29 -14.67 15.29
N SER A 1016 -35.83 -13.43 15.36
CA SER A 1016 -36.02 -12.57 16.54
C SER A 1016 -37.26 -11.69 16.39
N THR A 1017 -37.96 -11.43 17.50
CA THR A 1017 -39.10 -10.49 17.52
C THR A 1017 -38.72 -9.14 16.94
N LEU A 1018 -37.47 -8.69 17.16
CA LEU A 1018 -36.95 -7.45 16.62
C LEU A 1018 -36.91 -7.44 15.09
N SER A 1019 -36.57 -8.57 14.44
CA SER A 1019 -36.53 -8.67 12.98
C SER A 1019 -37.90 -8.54 12.31
N GLU A 1020 -38.98 -8.80 13.06
CA GLU A 1020 -40.36 -8.69 12.59
C GLU A 1020 -40.95 -7.28 12.74
N THR A 1021 -40.28 -6.37 13.47
CA THR A 1021 -40.80 -5.02 13.76
C THR A 1021 -40.52 -3.97 12.68
N GLY A 1022 -39.87 -4.35 11.57
CA GLY A 1022 -39.49 -3.44 10.48
C GLY A 1022 -38.24 -2.59 10.75
N VAL A 1023 -37.55 -2.83 11.88
CA VAL A 1023 -36.21 -2.29 12.19
C VAL A 1023 -35.21 -2.79 11.16
N LYS A 1024 -34.22 -1.95 10.84
CA LYS A 1024 -33.20 -2.27 9.83
C LYS A 1024 -31.78 -2.08 10.39
N PRO A 1025 -30.78 -2.79 9.83
CA PRO A 1025 -29.38 -2.42 10.01
C PRO A 1025 -29.17 -0.91 9.79
N GLY A 1026 -28.47 -0.27 10.71
CA GLY A 1026 -28.26 1.19 10.73
C GLY A 1026 -29.10 1.94 11.76
N ASP A 1027 -30.21 1.37 12.23
CA ASP A 1027 -31.03 1.97 13.28
C ASP A 1027 -30.32 1.98 14.64
N VAL A 1028 -30.64 2.93 15.51
CA VAL A 1028 -29.93 3.15 16.79
C VAL A 1028 -30.87 3.04 17.99
N ILE A 1029 -30.62 2.09 18.89
CA ILE A 1029 -31.34 1.96 20.16
C ILE A 1029 -30.82 3.01 21.14
N VAL A 1030 -31.70 3.90 21.60
CA VAL A 1030 -31.36 5.01 22.50
C VAL A 1030 -31.97 4.87 23.89
N LYS A 1031 -33.02 4.04 24.06
CA LYS A 1031 -33.60 3.72 25.37
C LYS A 1031 -34.09 2.27 25.46
N ILE A 1032 -34.06 1.71 26.66
CA ILE A 1032 -34.73 0.45 27.04
C ILE A 1032 -35.64 0.73 28.22
N ASP A 1033 -36.95 0.48 28.09
CA ASP A 1033 -37.98 0.77 29.11
C ASP A 1033 -37.88 2.20 29.69
N GLY A 1034 -37.63 3.18 28.81
CA GLY A 1034 -37.49 4.59 29.17
C GLY A 1034 -36.14 4.99 29.76
N LYS A 1035 -35.25 4.04 30.08
CA LYS A 1035 -33.89 4.33 30.52
C LYS A 1035 -32.98 4.65 29.34
N GLU A 1036 -32.25 5.76 29.42
CA GLU A 1036 -31.28 6.15 28.39
C GLU A 1036 -30.14 5.16 28.26
N ILE A 1037 -29.79 4.85 27.01
CA ILE A 1037 -28.64 4.05 26.63
C ILE A 1037 -27.66 4.98 25.93
N SER A 1038 -26.50 5.25 26.56
CA SER A 1038 -25.47 6.10 25.96
C SER A 1038 -24.54 5.33 25.02
N GLY A 1039 -24.42 4.01 25.21
CA GLY A 1039 -23.56 3.14 24.41
C GLY A 1039 -23.68 1.66 24.80
N LEU A 1040 -22.74 0.85 24.31
CA LEU A 1040 -22.78 -0.61 24.45
C LEU A 1040 -22.71 -1.13 25.89
N LYS A 1041 -21.96 -0.43 26.75
CA LYS A 1041 -21.88 -0.74 28.18
C LYS A 1041 -23.25 -0.63 28.86
N ASP A 1042 -23.91 0.51 28.73
CA ASP A 1042 -25.24 0.75 29.34
C ASP A 1042 -26.29 -0.24 28.84
N TYR A 1043 -26.25 -0.55 27.54
CA TYR A 1043 -27.11 -1.55 26.92
C TYR A 1043 -26.89 -2.94 27.53
N SER A 1044 -25.62 -3.36 27.66
CA SER A 1044 -25.28 -4.64 28.26
C SER A 1044 -25.74 -4.71 29.72
N GLU A 1045 -25.48 -3.66 30.51
CA GLU A 1045 -25.87 -3.57 31.92
C GLU A 1045 -27.38 -3.60 32.13
N GLU A 1046 -28.16 -3.02 31.21
CA GLU A 1046 -29.61 -3.06 31.30
C GLU A 1046 -30.17 -4.45 30.98
N LEU A 1047 -29.58 -5.15 30.00
CA LEU A 1047 -29.99 -6.50 29.64
C LEU A 1047 -29.52 -7.58 30.63
N LYS A 1048 -28.41 -7.37 31.35
CA LYS A 1048 -27.97 -8.24 32.46
C LYS A 1048 -29.04 -8.39 33.57
N LYS A 1049 -29.99 -7.45 33.65
CA LYS A 1049 -31.11 -7.48 34.62
C LYS A 1049 -32.33 -8.24 34.14
N ARG A 1050 -32.34 -8.71 32.89
CA ARG A 1050 -33.50 -9.29 32.21
C ARG A 1050 -33.31 -10.79 31.94
N LYS A 1051 -34.42 -11.49 31.68
CA LYS A 1051 -34.46 -12.91 31.31
C LYS A 1051 -34.91 -13.07 29.86
N PRO A 1052 -34.55 -14.19 29.20
CA PRO A 1052 -35.21 -14.59 27.95
C PRO A 1052 -36.72 -14.56 28.13
N GLN A 1053 -37.46 -14.20 27.07
CA GLN A 1053 -38.92 -14.03 27.04
C GLN A 1053 -39.48 -12.81 27.78
N ASP A 1054 -38.64 -12.01 28.46
CA ASP A 1054 -39.09 -10.72 28.97
C ASP A 1054 -39.48 -9.79 27.80
N LYS A 1055 -40.60 -9.08 27.94
CA LYS A 1055 -40.99 -8.02 27.00
C LYS A 1055 -40.38 -6.69 27.40
N VAL A 1056 -39.70 -6.02 26.48
CA VAL A 1056 -39.06 -4.72 26.70
C VAL A 1056 -39.46 -3.73 25.61
N ASN A 1057 -39.55 -2.45 25.97
CA ASN A 1057 -39.76 -1.35 25.05
C ASN A 1057 -38.42 -0.75 24.63
N LEU A 1058 -38.09 -0.83 23.34
CA LEU A 1058 -36.92 -0.21 22.76
C LEU A 1058 -37.32 1.11 22.08
N ALA A 1059 -36.69 2.22 22.48
CA ALA A 1059 -36.74 3.46 21.69
C ALA A 1059 -35.60 3.44 20.69
N ILE A 1060 -35.93 3.56 19.41
CA ILE A 1060 -35.04 3.39 18.28
C ILE A 1060 -35.10 4.63 17.38
N ILE A 1061 -33.95 5.19 17.03
CA ILE A 1061 -33.85 6.20 15.99
C ILE A 1061 -33.72 5.48 14.64
N SER A 1062 -34.72 5.65 13.78
CA SER A 1062 -34.74 5.12 12.41
C SER A 1062 -35.09 6.24 11.44
N GLY A 1063 -34.23 6.48 10.44
CA GLY A 1063 -34.42 7.60 9.49
C GLY A 1063 -34.39 9.00 10.10
N GLY A 1064 -33.90 9.15 11.34
CA GLY A 1064 -33.87 10.41 12.08
C GLY A 1064 -35.05 10.66 13.02
N GLU A 1065 -36.04 9.75 13.04
CA GLU A 1065 -37.19 9.81 13.95
C GLU A 1065 -37.07 8.74 15.06
N GLU A 1066 -37.44 9.08 16.30
CA GLU A 1066 -37.51 8.14 17.42
C GLU A 1066 -38.85 7.38 17.38
N LYS A 1067 -38.78 6.04 17.38
CA LYS A 1067 -39.93 5.13 17.44
C LYS A 1067 -39.76 4.19 18.63
N THR A 1068 -40.85 3.88 19.32
CA THR A 1068 -40.83 2.88 20.38
C THR A 1068 -41.45 1.58 19.89
N ILE A 1069 -40.74 0.47 20.06
CA ILE A 1069 -41.22 -0.86 19.73
C ILE A 1069 -41.14 -1.79 20.94
N THR A 1070 -42.09 -2.70 21.07
CA THR A 1070 -42.05 -3.75 22.10
C THR A 1070 -41.52 -5.03 21.47
N ILE A 1071 -40.47 -5.61 22.06
CA ILE A 1071 -39.93 -6.90 21.63
C ILE A 1071 -39.91 -7.88 22.80
N GLU A 1072 -39.93 -9.17 22.46
CA GLU A 1072 -39.61 -10.25 23.39
C GLU A 1072 -38.12 -10.59 23.27
N LEU A 1073 -37.41 -10.63 24.39
CA LEU A 1073 -35.98 -10.93 24.44
C LEU A 1073 -35.73 -12.42 24.15
N ILE A 1074 -34.64 -12.71 23.44
CA ILE A 1074 -34.19 -14.07 23.12
C ILE A 1074 -33.15 -14.57 24.13
N GLU A 1075 -32.97 -15.88 24.21
CA GLU A 1075 -31.86 -16.49 24.95
C GLU A 1075 -30.53 -16.17 24.25
N LYS A 1076 -29.54 -15.71 25.03
CA LYS A 1076 -28.21 -15.37 24.52
C LYS A 1076 -27.32 -16.61 24.46
#